data_AF-A0A4Q7M6V3-F1
#
_entry.id   AF-A0A4Q7M6V3-F1
#
_cell.length_a   1.000
_cell.length_b   1.000
_cell.length_c   1.000
_cell.angle_alpha   90.00
_cell.angle_beta   90.00
_cell.angle_gamma   90.00
#
_symmetry.space_group_name_H-M   'P 1'
#
loop_
_entity.id
_entity.type
_entity.pdbx_description
1 polymer ?
#
loop_
_entity_poly.entity_id
_entity_poly.type
_entity_poly.pdbx_seq_one_letter_code
_entity_poly.pdbx_strand_id
1 'polypeptide(L)'
;MSTPRFRLGALVLSGLLAVTSLSLSAGAAYAHDGEDHGDEITATTWANYEKVTLTKDVGEPIDMAVLPDSRVLHTTRGGQVRLTDPAQGTTTVVNTIDVYANSEDGLQTITLDPDFEENGWVYLYYAPRTMTAPYPTTTPTGSAPNSLPAGADASYWNQWKGYNQLSRFKWNSATSSLDLSTEQAIIKVEVQRGQCCHVAGDVAFDNDGNVLLATGDNTPASAPGASGYAPMNDRPGFNPGFDARRGAGNSNDLRGKILRIDVQDDGSYTIPSGNLFAPGTAGARPEIFVMGVRNPFRIDYDPVTSALTWGDYGPDAGTANDLRGPMGYVEWQSTTVPLNGGWPFCHGPNANYSNWDYETLTVRGWYDCAGTLVNPSPYNTGLQQLPSATAPQIWYGDQPTHQPWTEFGSGGQAPMGGPTYRYDEENTSATKFPEYWDGKAFMAEFSRDRIFVFSQDDPDGEVTRIQDFLPNSALTAAGMPVWDNVIDFEFGPDGSLYVLDYGDGFFRPNPDAGLYRVDYVVGTKGPRADLTASVTSGHGPLEVDFSAAGSTHPDDLALSFAWDLEGTGTFTDGPAEISHTYTEDGQYTARVRVTDSGGRVSLTSVVITVGNTAPIVEIITPENGSFTDWGDKVAFEVKVTDPEETIDCSRVLWSYGLGHDNTHAHPLFTGSGCTATIETQSEAGHGETENIYGVIGASYTDSGTATAPALLGDAVTLLNPRELQAEHADATSGGTQIVDDTTAHGVRKVTSFDEGDWLAYDPVNLVGITGVEARAIGTGTLSLRWGAADAEPFLTIDVANTSGAWTETSSPLVEVPEGTDRVYVTSTGGVELDQLAFTTSTSDIRALLDALEADHRITRGAEASFGDTLVEIDAALAAEDTTTALSKLDFIVEQVPNRIRTDADAAALVIRAAEAVIADIQQRL
;
A
#
# COMPACT_ATOMS: atom_id res chain seq x y z
N MET A 1 -5.97 -61.95 -50.40
CA MET A 1 -4.60 -62.44 -50.15
C MET A 1 -3.65 -61.27 -50.31
N SER A 2 -2.90 -60.98 -49.25
CA SER A 2 -1.56 -60.37 -49.22
C SER A 2 -1.29 -59.03 -49.93
N THR A 3 -0.98 -58.04 -49.08
CA THR A 3 -0.17 -56.81 -49.27
C THR A 3 1.06 -56.99 -50.20
N PRO A 4 1.69 -55.92 -50.77
CA PRO A 4 2.09 -54.68 -50.08
C PRO A 4 2.12 -53.35 -50.89
N ARG A 5 2.56 -52.31 -50.14
CA ARG A 5 2.64 -50.84 -50.35
C ARG A 5 3.46 -50.35 -51.56
N PHE A 6 3.15 -49.14 -52.06
CA PHE A 6 4.12 -48.05 -52.34
C PHE A 6 3.44 -46.66 -52.45
N ARG A 7 4.25 -45.61 -52.25
CA ARG A 7 3.95 -44.19 -52.02
C ARG A 7 3.80 -43.32 -53.29
N LEU A 8 3.09 -42.20 -53.08
CA LEU A 8 3.21 -40.83 -53.66
C LEU A 8 2.93 -40.55 -55.15
N GLY A 9 2.12 -39.50 -55.37
CA GLY A 9 2.01 -38.78 -56.64
C GLY A 9 0.85 -37.76 -56.61
N ALA A 10 1.19 -36.49 -56.35
CA ALA A 10 0.29 -35.34 -56.31
C ALA A 10 -0.09 -34.83 -57.72
N LEU A 11 -1.22 -34.11 -57.84
CA LEU A 11 -1.38 -33.06 -58.85
C LEU A 11 -2.39 -31.99 -58.42
N VAL A 12 -2.02 -30.73 -58.70
CA VAL A 12 -2.66 -29.46 -58.35
C VAL A 12 -3.43 -28.93 -59.57
N LEU A 13 -4.64 -28.36 -59.40
CA LEU A 13 -5.02 -26.99 -59.82
C LEU A 13 -6.54 -26.70 -59.66
N SER A 14 -6.83 -25.75 -58.78
CA SER A 14 -7.65 -24.52 -58.93
C SER A 14 -9.00 -24.50 -59.67
N GLY A 15 -10.03 -23.99 -58.97
CA GLY A 15 -11.23 -23.38 -59.55
C GLY A 15 -12.19 -22.80 -58.49
N LEU A 16 -12.31 -21.47 -58.45
CA LEU A 16 -13.11 -20.64 -57.52
C LEU A 16 -14.64 -20.83 -57.58
N LEU A 17 -15.30 -20.56 -56.43
CA LEU A 17 -16.43 -19.62 -56.16
C LEU A 17 -17.69 -20.17 -55.42
N ALA A 18 -18.02 -19.41 -54.36
CA ALA A 18 -19.36 -19.09 -53.82
C ALA A 18 -20.01 -19.97 -52.72
N VAL A 19 -19.80 -19.51 -51.47
CA VAL A 19 -20.74 -19.29 -50.35
C VAL A 19 -22.06 -20.09 -50.32
N THR A 20 -22.24 -20.89 -49.27
CA THR A 20 -23.53 -21.03 -48.54
C THR A 20 -23.24 -21.44 -47.10
N SER A 21 -23.86 -20.71 -46.17
CA SER A 21 -23.83 -20.87 -44.73
C SER A 21 -24.48 -22.19 -44.30
N LEU A 22 -23.76 -22.97 -43.48
CA LEU A 22 -24.32 -24.10 -42.72
C LEU A 22 -24.20 -23.81 -41.23
N SER A 23 -25.36 -23.67 -40.60
CA SER A 23 -25.57 -23.75 -39.16
C SER A 23 -25.20 -25.14 -38.65
N LEU A 24 -24.19 -25.22 -37.78
CA LEU A 24 -23.91 -26.40 -36.96
C LEU A 24 -24.62 -26.25 -35.62
N SER A 25 -25.61 -27.10 -35.40
CA SER A 25 -26.28 -27.34 -34.13
C SER A 25 -25.27 -27.80 -33.07
N ALA A 26 -25.15 -27.03 -32.00
CA ALA A 26 -24.47 -27.46 -30.77
C ALA A 26 -25.15 -28.72 -30.23
N GLY A 27 -24.37 -29.76 -29.95
CA GLY A 27 -24.84 -30.94 -29.24
C GLY A 27 -25.17 -30.58 -27.79
N ALA A 28 -26.28 -31.11 -27.28
CA ALA A 28 -26.69 -30.96 -25.90
C ALA A 28 -25.57 -31.45 -24.95
N ALA A 29 -25.09 -30.56 -24.09
CA ALA A 29 -24.28 -30.93 -22.94
C ALA A 29 -25.14 -31.78 -22.00
N TYR A 30 -24.60 -32.91 -21.56
CA TYR A 30 -25.20 -33.69 -20.47
C TYR A 30 -24.96 -32.94 -19.17
N ALA A 31 -26.05 -32.53 -18.52
CA ALA A 31 -26.02 -32.05 -17.14
C ALA A 31 -25.59 -33.20 -16.21
N HIS A 32 -24.72 -32.91 -15.25
CA HIS A 32 -24.53 -33.74 -14.07
C HIS A 32 -25.72 -33.46 -13.15
N ASP A 33 -26.54 -34.47 -12.88
CA ASP A 33 -27.65 -34.37 -11.92
C ASP A 33 -27.07 -34.35 -10.49
N GLY A 34 -27.19 -33.23 -9.77
CA GLY A 34 -26.89 -33.20 -8.33
C GLY A 34 -26.62 -31.85 -7.65
N GLU A 35 -26.24 -30.80 -8.38
CA GLU A 35 -25.95 -29.48 -7.79
C GLU A 35 -27.12 -28.53 -8.05
N ASP A 36 -27.63 -27.88 -6.99
CA ASP A 36 -28.62 -26.82 -7.12
C ASP A 36 -27.96 -25.59 -7.74
N HIS A 37 -27.96 -25.52 -9.07
CA HIS A 37 -27.46 -24.37 -9.81
C HIS A 37 -28.26 -23.07 -9.54
N GLY A 38 -29.37 -23.12 -8.80
CA GLY A 38 -30.15 -21.95 -8.43
C GLY A 38 -29.43 -21.04 -7.43
N ASP A 39 -28.89 -21.63 -6.37
CA ASP A 39 -28.32 -20.87 -5.25
C ASP A 39 -27.00 -20.19 -5.63
N GLU A 40 -26.11 -20.88 -6.35
CA GLU A 40 -24.85 -20.30 -6.87
C GLU A 40 -25.12 -19.09 -7.76
N ILE A 41 -26.06 -19.19 -8.72
CA ILE A 41 -26.38 -18.08 -9.63
C ILE A 41 -26.83 -16.85 -8.85
N THR A 42 -27.65 -17.02 -7.81
CA THR A 42 -28.11 -15.88 -6.99
C THR A 42 -27.02 -15.30 -6.10
N ALA A 43 -26.12 -16.12 -5.57
CA ALA A 43 -25.02 -15.73 -4.71
C ALA A 43 -23.88 -15.05 -5.47
N THR A 44 -23.68 -15.37 -6.74
CA THR A 44 -22.69 -14.68 -7.62
C THR A 44 -23.32 -13.60 -8.49
N THR A 45 -24.60 -13.25 -8.27
CA THR A 45 -25.23 -12.08 -8.89
C THR A 45 -24.87 -10.84 -8.08
N TRP A 46 -23.82 -10.13 -8.49
CA TRP A 46 -23.27 -8.99 -7.73
C TRP A 46 -24.26 -7.84 -7.48
N ALA A 47 -25.27 -7.69 -8.33
CA ALA A 47 -26.38 -6.76 -8.10
C ALA A 47 -27.18 -7.07 -6.82
N ASN A 48 -27.06 -8.27 -6.25
CA ASN A 48 -27.65 -8.64 -4.97
C ASN A 48 -26.83 -8.19 -3.76
N TYR A 49 -25.67 -7.56 -3.93
CA TYR A 49 -24.87 -7.05 -2.81
C TYR A 49 -24.99 -5.53 -2.67
N GLU A 50 -24.70 -4.99 -1.50
CA GLU A 50 -24.58 -3.57 -1.24
C GLU A 50 -23.43 -3.31 -0.27
N LYS A 51 -22.36 -2.65 -0.74
CA LYS A 51 -21.28 -2.13 0.12
C LYS A 51 -21.69 -0.75 0.65
N VAL A 52 -22.05 -0.69 1.92
CA VAL A 52 -22.55 0.48 2.65
C VAL A 52 -21.40 1.10 3.44
N THR A 53 -21.15 2.39 3.24
CA THR A 53 -20.20 3.16 4.07
C THR A 53 -20.77 3.35 5.46
N LEU A 54 -20.05 2.89 6.49
CA LEU A 54 -20.39 3.13 7.89
C LEU A 54 -19.73 4.42 8.40
N THR A 55 -18.46 4.63 8.05
CA THR A 55 -17.71 5.85 8.36
C THR A 55 -16.48 6.01 7.46
N LYS A 56 -16.04 7.26 7.28
CA LYS A 56 -14.74 7.62 6.71
C LYS A 56 -13.73 8.07 7.79
N ASP A 57 -14.17 8.22 9.04
CA ASP A 57 -13.33 8.66 10.17
C ASP A 57 -12.60 7.47 10.82
N VAL A 58 -11.76 6.79 10.03
CA VAL A 58 -11.05 5.59 10.49
C VAL A 58 -9.62 5.84 10.97
N GLY A 59 -9.05 7.03 10.73
CA GLY A 59 -7.66 7.33 11.04
C GLY A 59 -6.70 6.62 10.09
N GLU A 60 -5.55 6.15 10.60
CA GLU A 60 -4.70 5.18 9.91
C GLU A 60 -5.10 3.77 10.38
N PRO A 61 -6.11 3.12 9.78
CA PRO A 61 -6.72 1.91 10.31
C PRO A 61 -5.75 0.73 10.27
N ILE A 62 -5.81 -0.15 11.27
CA ILE A 62 -5.11 -1.44 11.20
C ILE A 62 -6.12 -2.57 11.31
N ASP A 63 -6.85 -2.66 12.42
CA ASP A 63 -7.67 -3.81 12.77
C ASP A 63 -9.08 -3.43 13.25
N MET A 64 -10.04 -4.35 13.18
CA MET A 64 -11.37 -4.16 13.76
C MET A 64 -11.93 -5.39 14.48
N ALA A 65 -12.97 -5.13 15.28
CA ALA A 65 -13.76 -6.13 15.97
C ALA A 65 -15.24 -5.69 16.05
N VAL A 66 -16.15 -6.50 15.52
CA VAL A 66 -17.59 -6.28 15.51
C VAL A 66 -18.18 -6.79 16.84
N LEU A 67 -18.72 -5.88 17.63
CA LEU A 67 -19.40 -6.18 18.88
C LEU A 67 -20.71 -6.96 18.62
N PRO A 68 -21.21 -7.73 19.61
CA PRO A 68 -22.49 -8.45 19.50
C PRO A 68 -23.70 -7.57 19.17
N ASP A 69 -23.61 -6.26 19.42
CA ASP A 69 -24.63 -5.27 19.08
C ASP A 69 -24.37 -4.54 17.75
N SER A 70 -23.49 -5.09 16.90
CA SER A 70 -23.11 -4.59 15.56
C SER A 70 -22.38 -3.25 15.53
N ARG A 71 -22.01 -2.70 16.70
CA ARG A 71 -21.01 -1.62 16.76
C ARG A 71 -19.63 -2.19 16.45
N VAL A 72 -18.73 -1.37 15.94
CA VAL A 72 -17.41 -1.82 15.47
C VAL A 72 -16.33 -1.08 16.23
N LEU A 73 -15.48 -1.83 16.94
CA LEU A 73 -14.22 -1.33 17.45
C LEU A 73 -13.19 -1.38 16.33
N HIS A 74 -12.34 -0.36 16.19
CA HIS A 74 -11.22 -0.41 15.25
C HIS A 74 -10.02 0.36 15.78
N THR A 75 -8.82 -0.04 15.37
CA THR A 75 -7.56 0.55 15.82
C THR A 75 -7.00 1.51 14.79
N THR A 76 -6.21 2.48 15.25
CA THR A 76 -5.22 3.13 14.40
C THR A 76 -3.82 2.70 14.81
N ARG A 77 -2.90 2.62 13.85
CA ARG A 77 -1.49 2.28 14.15
C ARG A 77 -0.88 3.21 15.21
N GLY A 78 -1.27 4.49 15.18
CA GLY A 78 -0.88 5.51 16.15
C GLY A 78 -1.41 5.30 17.58
N GLY A 79 -2.16 4.23 17.86
CA GLY A 79 -2.56 3.84 19.22
C GLY A 79 -3.99 4.22 19.60
N GLN A 80 -4.82 4.71 18.69
CA GLN A 80 -6.22 5.02 19.03
C GLN A 80 -7.08 3.75 18.92
N VAL A 81 -8.00 3.58 19.86
CA VAL A 81 -9.13 2.66 19.73
C VAL A 81 -10.36 3.50 19.49
N ARG A 82 -11.09 3.19 18.42
CA ARG A 82 -12.27 3.90 17.96
C ARG A 82 -13.47 2.99 18.00
N LEU A 83 -14.65 3.56 18.24
CA LEU A 83 -15.94 2.88 18.22
C LEU A 83 -16.82 3.54 17.19
N THR A 84 -17.23 2.77 16.18
CA THR A 84 -18.25 3.14 15.21
C THR A 84 -19.59 2.52 15.60
N ASP A 85 -20.63 3.33 15.68
CA ASP A 85 -22.01 2.91 15.89
C ASP A 85 -22.81 3.14 14.59
N PRO A 86 -23.05 2.08 13.80
CA PRO A 86 -23.80 2.19 12.54
C PRO A 86 -25.24 2.68 12.71
N ALA A 87 -25.87 2.38 13.84
CA ALA A 87 -27.25 2.79 14.11
C ALA A 87 -27.34 4.28 14.43
N GLN A 88 -26.26 4.87 14.93
CA GLN A 88 -26.13 6.30 15.18
C GLN A 88 -25.42 7.06 14.05
N GLY A 89 -24.71 6.34 13.18
CA GLY A 89 -23.85 6.89 12.12
C GLY A 89 -22.64 7.65 12.67
N THR A 90 -22.10 7.26 13.84
CA THR A 90 -21.06 8.01 14.55
C THR A 90 -19.81 7.18 14.78
N THR A 91 -18.63 7.81 14.69
CA THR A 91 -17.35 7.24 15.11
C THR A 91 -16.73 8.10 16.20
N THR A 92 -16.13 7.47 17.21
CA THR A 92 -15.54 8.16 18.36
C THR A 92 -14.24 7.50 18.79
N VAL A 93 -13.23 8.28 19.18
CA VAL A 93 -12.04 7.75 19.85
C VAL A 93 -12.41 7.45 21.30
N VAL A 94 -12.39 6.17 21.68
CA VAL A 94 -12.80 5.71 23.02
C VAL A 94 -11.61 5.48 23.95
N ASN A 95 -10.42 5.18 23.41
CA ASN A 95 -9.18 5.05 24.16
C ASN A 95 -7.97 5.45 23.29
N THR A 96 -6.86 5.80 23.95
CA THR A 96 -5.54 5.98 23.33
C THR A 96 -4.50 5.20 24.12
N ILE A 97 -3.75 4.35 23.45
CA ILE A 97 -2.62 3.57 23.97
C ILE A 97 -1.32 4.26 23.58
N ASP A 98 -0.42 4.46 24.54
CA ASP A 98 0.90 5.05 24.27
C ASP A 98 1.83 4.02 23.61
N VAL A 99 2.04 4.20 22.30
CA VAL A 99 2.77 3.25 21.46
C VAL A 99 4.06 3.85 20.90
N TYR A 100 5.05 2.98 20.67
CA TYR A 100 6.15 3.28 19.77
C TYR A 100 5.65 3.09 18.34
N ALA A 101 5.42 4.19 17.63
CA ALA A 101 5.05 4.19 16.22
C ALA A 101 6.26 4.57 15.35
N ASN A 102 6.83 3.58 14.66
CA ASN A 102 7.89 3.76 13.66
C ASN A 102 7.82 2.61 12.66
N SER A 103 7.82 2.92 11.36
CA SER A 103 7.51 1.93 10.33
C SER A 103 6.19 1.21 10.67
N GLU A 104 6.11 -0.11 10.58
CA GLU A 104 4.89 -0.88 10.89
C GLU A 104 4.55 -0.95 12.39
N ASP A 105 5.46 -0.55 13.29
CA ASP A 105 5.18 -0.61 14.72
C ASP A 105 4.07 0.36 15.13
N GLY A 106 3.30 -0.05 16.13
CA GLY A 106 2.15 0.69 16.63
C GLY A 106 1.20 -0.19 17.42
N LEU A 107 -0.07 0.22 17.51
CA LEU A 107 -1.18 -0.65 17.89
C LEU A 107 -1.61 -1.44 16.66
N GLN A 108 -1.53 -2.77 16.73
CA GLN A 108 -1.93 -3.67 15.64
C GLN A 108 -3.37 -4.08 15.86
N THR A 109 -3.59 -4.97 16.83
CA THR A 109 -4.83 -5.74 16.92
C THR A 109 -5.82 -5.24 17.96
N ILE A 110 -7.10 -5.46 17.69
CA ILE A 110 -8.22 -5.46 18.62
C ILE A 110 -9.10 -6.70 18.38
N THR A 111 -9.28 -7.55 19.38
CA THR A 111 -10.09 -8.78 19.25
C THR A 111 -10.94 -8.98 20.49
N LEU A 112 -12.17 -9.47 20.32
CA LEU A 112 -13.05 -9.82 21.43
C LEU A 112 -12.74 -11.24 21.92
N ASP A 113 -12.79 -11.43 23.23
CA ASP A 113 -12.81 -12.78 23.80
C ASP A 113 -14.06 -13.54 23.31
N PRO A 114 -14.01 -14.85 23.02
CA PRO A 114 -15.18 -15.61 22.56
C PRO A 114 -16.38 -15.53 23.52
N ASP A 115 -16.11 -15.38 24.82
CA ASP A 115 -17.13 -15.22 25.87
C ASP A 115 -17.36 -13.73 26.21
N PHE A 116 -17.11 -12.80 25.27
CA PHE A 116 -17.17 -11.35 25.50
C PHE A 116 -18.51 -10.87 26.11
N GLU A 117 -19.65 -11.43 25.70
CA GLU A 117 -20.94 -11.06 26.29
C GLU A 117 -21.04 -11.38 27.79
N GLU A 118 -20.29 -12.38 28.26
CA GLU A 118 -20.26 -12.78 29.66
C GLU A 118 -19.13 -12.08 30.43
N ASN A 119 -17.95 -11.98 29.82
CA ASN A 119 -16.74 -11.56 30.50
C ASN A 119 -16.31 -10.13 30.14
N GLY A 120 -16.62 -9.60 28.96
CA GLY A 120 -16.23 -8.29 28.49
C GLY A 120 -14.71 -8.09 28.30
N TRP A 121 -13.93 -9.13 28.02
CA TRP A 121 -12.50 -9.01 27.72
C TRP A 121 -12.26 -8.62 26.26
N VAL A 122 -11.38 -7.64 26.04
CA VAL A 122 -10.90 -7.21 24.73
C VAL A 122 -9.38 -7.27 24.73
N TYR A 123 -8.81 -7.90 23.71
CA TYR A 123 -7.37 -8.12 23.54
C TYR A 123 -6.80 -7.05 22.62
N LEU A 124 -5.61 -6.53 22.97
CA LEU A 124 -4.82 -5.62 22.15
C LEU A 124 -3.40 -6.15 21.98
N TYR A 125 -2.86 -6.09 20.76
CA TYR A 125 -1.44 -6.34 20.48
C TYR A 125 -0.75 -5.05 20.01
N TYR A 126 0.28 -4.61 20.74
CA TYR A 126 0.89 -3.30 20.48
C TYR A 126 2.37 -3.21 20.83
N ALA A 127 3.03 -2.22 20.26
CA ALA A 127 4.40 -1.81 20.58
C ALA A 127 4.39 -0.77 21.70
N PRO A 128 4.60 -1.12 22.99
CA PRO A 128 4.59 -0.13 24.07
C PRO A 128 5.71 0.90 23.92
N ARG A 129 5.38 2.18 24.11
CA ARG A 129 6.38 3.27 24.10
C ARG A 129 7.40 3.13 25.23
N THR A 130 6.92 2.77 26.42
CA THR A 130 7.73 2.54 27.61
C THR A 130 7.80 1.05 27.93
N MET A 131 9.01 0.52 27.99
CA MET A 131 9.29 -0.89 28.21
C MET A 131 9.88 -1.14 29.60
N THR A 132 9.80 -2.40 30.01
CA THR A 132 10.31 -2.90 31.29
C THR A 132 11.63 -3.65 31.11
N ALA A 133 12.49 -3.61 32.13
CA ALA A 133 13.75 -4.34 32.13
C ALA A 133 13.54 -5.85 31.81
N PRO A 134 14.48 -6.51 31.08
CA PRO A 134 15.84 -6.06 30.75
C PRO A 134 15.95 -5.19 29.49
N TYR A 135 14.84 -4.81 28.88
CA TYR A 135 14.82 -3.91 27.72
C TYR A 135 15.17 -2.47 28.13
N PRO A 136 15.69 -1.65 27.20
CA PRO A 136 15.76 -0.20 27.37
C PRO A 136 14.39 0.36 27.78
N THR A 137 14.36 1.42 28.60
CA THR A 137 13.08 2.05 28.99
C THR A 137 12.29 2.56 27.79
N THR A 138 12.98 3.08 26.78
CA THR A 138 12.39 3.56 25.52
C THR A 138 13.32 3.22 24.37
N THR A 139 12.77 3.04 23.18
CA THR A 139 13.53 2.94 21.93
C THR A 139 13.97 4.33 21.46
N PRO A 140 15.18 4.49 20.89
CA PRO A 140 15.55 5.71 20.18
C PRO A 140 14.56 6.04 19.05
N THR A 141 14.42 7.33 18.74
CA THR A 141 13.62 7.79 17.59
C THR A 141 14.35 7.52 16.27
N GLY A 142 13.61 7.23 15.20
CA GLY A 142 14.13 6.99 13.86
C GLY A 142 14.62 5.55 13.63
N SER A 143 15.37 5.37 12.54
CA SER A 143 15.89 4.07 12.11
C SER A 143 17.27 3.76 12.72
N ALA A 144 17.47 2.52 13.14
CA ALA A 144 18.76 1.95 13.49
C ALA A 144 19.68 1.94 12.26
N PRO A 145 21.01 2.08 12.41
CA PRO A 145 21.92 1.98 11.29
C PRO A 145 22.04 0.53 10.79
N ASN A 146 22.38 0.37 9.51
CA ASN A 146 22.60 -0.94 8.89
C ASN A 146 23.86 -1.65 9.43
N SER A 147 24.86 -0.88 9.86
CA SER A 147 26.10 -1.39 10.44
C SER A 147 26.50 -0.59 11.67
N LEU A 148 27.37 -1.17 12.49
CA LEU A 148 27.89 -0.52 13.69
C LEU A 148 28.51 0.84 13.34
N PRO A 149 28.16 1.91 14.07
CA PRO A 149 28.87 3.17 13.97
C PRO A 149 30.36 3.00 14.29
N ALA A 150 31.20 3.89 13.74
CA ALA A 150 32.64 3.84 13.97
C ALA A 150 32.99 3.87 15.47
N GLY A 151 33.74 2.85 15.93
CA GLY A 151 34.15 2.70 17.33
C GLY A 151 33.12 2.03 18.25
N ALA A 152 31.94 1.68 17.74
CA ALA A 152 30.95 0.89 18.47
C ALA A 152 31.26 -0.62 18.42
N ASP A 153 30.72 -1.37 19.38
CA ASP A 153 30.72 -2.84 19.38
C ASP A 153 29.27 -3.37 19.39
N ALA A 154 29.12 -4.70 19.42
CA ALA A 154 27.80 -5.34 19.37
C ALA A 154 26.84 -4.93 20.49
N SER A 155 27.33 -4.35 21.60
CA SER A 155 26.46 -3.83 22.66
C SER A 155 25.64 -2.61 22.23
N TYR A 156 26.04 -1.92 21.16
CA TYR A 156 25.30 -0.82 20.55
C TYR A 156 23.87 -1.23 20.16
N TRP A 157 23.67 -2.46 19.68
CA TRP A 157 22.35 -2.94 19.28
C TRP A 157 21.37 -3.11 20.45
N ASN A 158 21.84 -3.18 21.70
CA ASN A 158 20.98 -3.37 22.86
C ASN A 158 19.99 -2.21 23.08
N GLN A 159 20.32 -0.99 22.66
CA GLN A 159 19.41 0.16 22.77
C GLN A 159 18.18 0.04 21.86
N TRP A 160 18.25 -0.84 20.86
CA TRP A 160 17.21 -1.09 19.87
C TRP A 160 16.41 -2.36 20.17
N LYS A 161 16.72 -3.09 21.25
CA LYS A 161 15.91 -4.24 21.67
C LYS A 161 14.59 -3.77 22.25
N GLY A 162 13.50 -4.44 21.91
CA GLY A 162 12.19 -4.18 22.51
C GLY A 162 11.29 -5.40 22.44
N TYR A 163 10.00 -5.18 22.68
CA TYR A 163 8.98 -6.21 22.48
C TYR A 163 7.66 -5.59 22.02
N ASN A 164 6.87 -6.35 21.28
CA ASN A 164 5.43 -6.16 21.17
C ASN A 164 4.73 -6.98 22.26
N GLN A 165 3.57 -6.54 22.71
CA GLN A 165 2.87 -7.10 23.86
C GLN A 165 1.42 -7.37 23.51
N LEU A 166 0.95 -8.59 23.85
CA LEU A 166 -0.46 -8.89 23.93
C LEU A 166 -0.94 -8.61 25.37
N SER A 167 -1.95 -7.77 25.49
CA SER A 167 -2.66 -7.50 26.75
C SER A 167 -4.17 -7.67 26.54
N ARG A 168 -4.93 -7.86 27.62
CA ARG A 168 -6.39 -7.73 27.60
C ARG A 168 -6.92 -6.73 28.63
N PHE A 169 -8.07 -6.15 28.34
CA PHE A 169 -8.72 -5.08 29.10
C PHE A 169 -10.22 -5.34 29.21
N LYS A 170 -10.86 -4.90 30.30
CA LYS A 170 -12.30 -4.98 30.44
C LYS A 170 -13.00 -3.86 29.68
N TRP A 171 -14.02 -4.23 28.92
CA TRP A 171 -14.98 -3.32 28.33
C TRP A 171 -15.92 -2.75 29.41
N ASN A 172 -16.09 -1.43 29.39
CA ASN A 172 -17.05 -0.73 30.23
C ASN A 172 -18.23 -0.26 29.36
N SER A 173 -19.33 -1.00 29.40
CA SER A 173 -20.53 -0.68 28.62
C SER A 173 -21.19 0.64 29.00
N ALA A 174 -20.98 1.15 30.22
CA ALA A 174 -21.55 2.43 30.66
C ALA A 174 -20.85 3.63 30.02
N THR A 175 -19.55 3.50 29.71
CA THR A 175 -18.75 4.53 29.03
C THR A 175 -18.48 4.20 27.56
N SER A 176 -18.83 2.98 27.11
CA SER A 176 -18.47 2.44 25.79
C SER A 176 -16.97 2.58 25.49
N SER A 177 -16.13 2.18 26.45
CA SER A 177 -14.67 2.26 26.33
C SER A 177 -13.98 1.15 27.14
N LEU A 178 -12.70 0.94 26.90
CA LEU A 178 -11.85 0.03 27.68
C LEU A 178 -11.46 0.68 29.03
N ASP A 179 -11.60 -0.07 30.12
CA ASP A 179 -11.01 0.30 31.41
C ASP A 179 -9.53 -0.07 31.43
N LEU A 180 -8.67 0.89 31.07
CA LEU A 180 -7.22 0.69 30.99
C LEU A 180 -6.58 0.30 32.34
N SER A 181 -7.27 0.50 33.47
CA SER A 181 -6.76 0.08 34.79
C SER A 181 -6.84 -1.43 35.02
N THR A 182 -7.57 -2.14 34.15
CA THR A 182 -7.77 -3.60 34.22
C THR A 182 -6.77 -4.40 33.40
N GLU A 183 -5.73 -3.75 32.86
CA GLU A 183 -4.73 -4.39 32.00
C GLU A 183 -4.21 -5.70 32.61
N GLN A 184 -4.28 -6.76 31.81
CA GLN A 184 -3.55 -8.01 32.03
C GLN A 184 -2.58 -8.22 30.87
N ALA A 185 -1.28 -8.00 31.13
CA ALA A 185 -0.23 -8.28 30.15
C ALA A 185 0.06 -9.79 30.09
N ILE A 186 -0.11 -10.38 28.90
CA ILE A 186 -0.12 -11.84 28.72
C ILE A 186 1.23 -12.35 28.22
N ILE A 187 1.67 -11.88 27.06
CA ILE A 187 2.91 -12.35 26.42
C ILE A 187 3.64 -11.20 25.72
N LYS A 188 4.98 -11.29 25.73
CA LYS A 188 5.89 -10.34 25.07
C LYS A 188 6.65 -11.07 23.98
N VAL A 189 6.63 -10.52 22.77
CA VAL A 189 7.35 -11.02 21.60
C VAL A 189 8.53 -10.09 21.36
N GLU A 190 9.75 -10.58 21.54
CA GLU A 190 10.96 -9.75 21.43
C GLU A 190 11.19 -9.30 19.98
N VAL A 191 11.49 -8.02 19.79
CA VAL A 191 11.78 -7.41 18.49
C VAL A 191 13.08 -6.59 18.52
N GLN A 192 13.64 -6.39 17.35
CA GLN A 192 14.74 -5.50 17.05
C GLN A 192 14.16 -4.27 16.37
N ARG A 193 14.06 -3.17 17.11
CA ARG A 193 13.47 -1.89 16.68
C ARG A 193 14.42 -1.08 15.79
N GLY A 194 13.88 -0.04 15.18
CA GLY A 194 14.61 0.88 14.31
C GLY A 194 14.93 0.28 12.93
N GLN A 195 14.46 -0.91 12.64
CA GLN A 195 14.40 -1.43 11.29
C GLN A 195 12.93 -1.73 11.03
N CYS A 196 12.46 -1.40 9.83
CA CYS A 196 11.28 -2.06 9.30
C CYS A 196 11.62 -3.57 9.16
N CYS A 197 10.72 -4.54 9.13
CA CYS A 197 9.27 -4.57 8.97
C CYS A 197 8.74 -5.87 9.64
N HIS A 198 7.54 -6.28 9.28
CA HIS A 198 6.89 -7.56 9.59
C HIS A 198 6.56 -7.71 11.06
N VAL A 199 5.60 -6.90 11.50
CA VAL A 199 5.06 -6.99 12.85
C VAL A 199 4.02 -8.11 12.96
N ALA A 200 3.24 -8.35 11.89
CA ALA A 200 1.98 -9.08 11.94
C ALA A 200 1.12 -8.56 13.10
N GLY A 201 0.61 -9.46 13.94
CA GLY A 201 0.06 -9.10 15.25
C GLY A 201 -1.35 -9.60 15.51
N ASP A 202 -1.98 -10.20 14.50
CA ASP A 202 -3.37 -10.63 14.55
C ASP A 202 -3.65 -11.77 15.55
N VAL A 203 -4.88 -11.79 16.07
CA VAL A 203 -5.32 -12.68 17.14
C VAL A 203 -6.62 -13.38 16.76
N ALA A 204 -6.61 -14.71 16.85
CA ALA A 204 -7.80 -15.55 16.75
C ALA A 204 -7.94 -16.43 17.99
N PHE A 205 -9.08 -17.10 18.13
CA PHE A 205 -9.34 -18.04 19.20
C PHE A 205 -9.74 -19.40 18.65
N ASP A 206 -9.20 -20.46 19.25
CA ASP A 206 -9.67 -21.81 18.93
C ASP A 206 -10.93 -22.20 19.74
N ASN A 207 -11.49 -23.36 19.40
CA ASN A 207 -12.70 -23.90 20.04
C ASN A 207 -12.59 -24.13 21.56
N ASP A 208 -11.38 -24.21 22.10
CA ASP A 208 -11.13 -24.39 23.53
C ASP A 208 -10.88 -23.04 24.24
N GLY A 209 -10.96 -21.91 23.52
CA GLY A 209 -10.67 -20.57 24.03
C GLY A 209 -9.18 -20.25 24.10
N ASN A 210 -8.29 -21.06 23.48
CA ASN A 210 -6.89 -20.72 23.42
C ASN A 210 -6.66 -19.57 22.43
N VAL A 211 -5.77 -18.67 22.80
CA VAL A 211 -5.31 -17.58 21.95
C VAL A 211 -4.36 -18.12 20.89
N LEU A 212 -4.65 -17.80 19.63
CA LEU A 212 -3.76 -17.89 18.48
C LEU A 212 -3.21 -16.49 18.19
N LEU A 213 -1.88 -16.30 18.23
CA LEU A 213 -1.24 -14.99 17.98
C LEU A 213 -0.25 -15.11 16.82
N ALA A 214 -0.50 -14.36 15.76
CA ALA A 214 0.42 -14.21 14.64
C ALA A 214 1.55 -13.22 14.96
N THR A 215 2.77 -13.57 14.55
CA THR A 215 3.97 -12.76 14.78
C THR A 215 4.86 -12.78 13.55
N GLY A 216 5.23 -11.61 13.06
CA GLY A 216 6.16 -11.50 11.93
C GLY A 216 7.61 -11.78 12.35
N ASP A 217 8.47 -12.01 11.37
CA ASP A 217 9.87 -12.41 11.57
C ASP A 217 10.76 -11.27 12.08
N ASN A 218 10.27 -10.02 11.99
CA ASN A 218 10.96 -8.80 12.34
C ASN A 218 12.31 -8.68 11.60
N THR A 219 12.31 -8.98 10.30
CA THR A 219 13.46 -8.82 9.41
C THR A 219 13.03 -8.12 8.11
N PRO A 220 13.63 -6.97 7.74
CA PRO A 220 13.26 -6.27 6.51
C PRO A 220 13.65 -7.06 5.26
N ALA A 221 12.81 -6.96 4.24
CA ALA A 221 13.14 -7.44 2.90
C ALA A 221 14.40 -6.76 2.31
N SER A 222 14.56 -5.48 2.63
CA SER A 222 15.68 -4.63 2.21
C SER A 222 16.97 -4.78 2.99
N ALA A 223 17.09 -5.85 3.78
CA ALA A 223 18.33 -6.21 4.44
C ALA A 223 19.52 -6.10 3.45
N PRO A 224 20.60 -5.36 3.80
CA PRO A 224 21.68 -5.08 2.85
C PRO A 224 22.28 -6.33 2.21
N GLY A 225 22.27 -6.37 0.87
CA GLY A 225 22.73 -7.50 0.06
C GLY A 225 21.71 -8.63 -0.13
N ALA A 226 20.50 -8.51 0.43
CA ALA A 226 19.41 -9.45 0.19
C ALA A 226 18.88 -9.35 -1.24
N SER A 227 18.77 -8.14 -1.80
CA SER A 227 18.34 -7.92 -3.19
C SER A 227 16.99 -8.59 -3.48
N GLY A 228 16.02 -8.42 -2.57
CA GLY A 228 14.68 -9.01 -2.67
C GLY A 228 14.58 -10.51 -2.36
N TYR A 229 15.69 -11.25 -2.13
CA TYR A 229 15.62 -12.66 -1.73
C TYR A 229 15.60 -12.81 -0.21
N ALA A 230 15.38 -14.04 0.30
CA ALA A 230 15.38 -14.35 1.73
C ALA A 230 16.57 -13.70 2.50
N PRO A 231 16.31 -12.76 3.43
CA PRO A 231 17.33 -12.02 4.15
C PRO A 231 17.96 -12.88 5.27
N MET A 232 19.20 -13.32 5.04
CA MET A 232 19.96 -14.17 5.96
C MET A 232 21.35 -13.58 6.25
N ASN A 233 21.45 -12.26 6.38
CA ASN A 233 22.71 -11.54 6.48
C ASN A 233 23.28 -11.57 7.90
N ASP A 234 24.27 -12.41 8.12
CA ASP A 234 24.96 -12.61 9.41
C ASP A 234 26.36 -11.96 9.48
N ARG A 235 26.65 -11.00 8.59
CA ARG A 235 27.96 -10.36 8.53
C ARG A 235 28.34 -9.70 9.87
N PRO A 236 29.57 -9.91 10.36
CA PRO A 236 30.06 -9.23 11.55
C PRO A 236 29.92 -7.70 11.45
N GLY A 237 29.33 -7.09 12.48
CA GLY A 237 29.14 -5.64 12.55
C GLY A 237 27.90 -5.10 11.85
N PHE A 238 27.14 -5.92 11.13
CA PHE A 238 25.82 -5.55 10.63
C PHE A 238 24.74 -5.70 11.71
N ASN A 239 23.60 -5.03 11.51
CA ASN A 239 22.46 -5.14 12.41
C ASN A 239 21.95 -6.59 12.44
N PRO A 240 21.83 -7.22 13.62
CA PRO A 240 21.34 -8.60 13.73
C PRO A 240 19.91 -8.77 13.20
N GLY A 241 19.14 -7.68 13.08
CA GLY A 241 17.82 -7.66 12.45
C GLY A 241 17.75 -8.25 11.05
N PHE A 242 18.87 -8.28 10.31
CA PHE A 242 18.96 -8.71 8.92
C PHE A 242 19.08 -10.22 8.67
N ASP A 243 19.02 -11.03 9.73
CA ASP A 243 19.06 -12.49 9.62
C ASP A 243 17.73 -13.12 10.05
N ALA A 244 16.82 -13.38 9.11
CA ALA A 244 15.51 -13.99 9.37
C ALA A 244 15.61 -15.37 10.04
N ARG A 245 16.76 -16.06 9.92
CA ARG A 245 17.01 -17.34 10.60
C ARG A 245 17.05 -17.21 12.11
N ARG A 246 17.25 -16.01 12.66
CA ARG A 246 17.24 -15.72 14.11
C ARG A 246 15.83 -15.79 14.71
N GLY A 247 14.81 -15.52 13.90
CA GLY A 247 13.39 -15.43 14.26
C GLY A 247 12.63 -16.61 13.68
N ALA A 248 12.09 -16.46 12.46
CA ALA A 248 11.25 -17.44 11.77
C ALA A 248 11.84 -18.86 11.80
N GLY A 249 13.12 -19.00 11.46
CA GLY A 249 13.85 -20.27 11.45
C GLY A 249 14.38 -20.76 12.81
N ASN A 250 14.15 -20.05 13.91
CA ASN A 250 14.64 -20.40 15.24
C ASN A 250 13.49 -20.95 16.11
N SER A 251 13.60 -22.21 16.53
CA SER A 251 12.60 -22.86 17.38
C SER A 251 12.56 -22.29 18.80
N ASN A 252 13.58 -21.54 19.23
CA ASN A 252 13.66 -20.93 20.56
C ASN A 252 13.34 -19.42 20.55
N ASP A 253 12.66 -18.94 19.51
CA ASP A 253 12.26 -17.55 19.33
C ASP A 253 10.75 -17.48 19.02
N LEU A 254 10.11 -16.34 19.35
CA LEU A 254 8.68 -16.15 19.15
C LEU A 254 8.33 -15.41 17.87
N ARG A 255 9.30 -14.83 17.14
CA ARG A 255 9.06 -14.12 15.89
C ARG A 255 8.94 -15.07 14.70
N GLY A 256 8.13 -14.72 13.71
CA GLY A 256 7.88 -15.53 12.52
C GLY A 256 7.21 -16.84 12.89
N LYS A 257 6.14 -16.75 13.69
CA LYS A 257 5.37 -17.85 14.28
C LYS A 257 3.87 -17.52 14.28
N ILE A 258 3.06 -18.57 14.39
CA ILE A 258 1.73 -18.46 14.99
C ILE A 258 1.78 -19.23 16.31
N LEU A 259 1.54 -18.51 17.41
CA LEU A 259 1.63 -19.01 18.77
C LEU A 259 0.25 -19.48 19.24
N ARG A 260 0.18 -20.50 20.09
CA ARG A 260 -1.06 -20.99 20.69
C ARG A 260 -0.91 -21.16 22.21
N ILE A 261 -1.65 -20.39 22.99
CA ILE A 261 -1.55 -20.32 24.46
C ILE A 261 -2.93 -20.31 25.14
N ASP A 262 -3.00 -20.85 26.35
CA ASP A 262 -4.23 -20.88 27.17
C ASP A 262 -4.16 -19.78 28.24
N VAL A 263 -4.90 -18.68 28.05
CA VAL A 263 -4.86 -17.51 28.94
C VAL A 263 -5.74 -17.72 30.17
N GLN A 264 -5.12 -17.66 31.35
CA GLN A 264 -5.77 -17.87 32.64
C GLN A 264 -6.46 -16.59 33.15
N ASP A 265 -7.34 -16.71 34.14
CA ASP A 265 -8.09 -15.59 34.74
C ASP A 265 -7.22 -14.43 35.23
N ASP A 266 -6.01 -14.70 35.70
CA ASP A 266 -5.08 -13.70 36.23
C ASP A 266 -4.19 -13.04 35.17
N GLY A 267 -4.36 -13.42 33.89
CA GLY A 267 -3.57 -12.93 32.76
C GLY A 267 -2.27 -13.71 32.51
N SER A 268 -1.92 -14.67 33.38
CA SER A 268 -0.89 -15.65 33.05
C SER A 268 -1.40 -16.60 31.95
N TYR A 269 -0.51 -17.41 31.37
CA TYR A 269 -0.91 -18.44 30.40
C TYR A 269 -0.29 -19.80 30.68
N THR A 270 -0.94 -20.84 30.20
CA THR A 270 -0.40 -22.19 30.12
C THR A 270 -0.25 -22.64 28.67
N ILE A 271 0.37 -23.80 28.45
CA ILE A 271 0.59 -24.34 27.11
C ILE A 271 -0.44 -25.44 26.82
N PRO A 272 -1.34 -25.26 25.84
CA PRO A 272 -2.26 -26.31 25.44
C PRO A 272 -1.51 -27.46 24.74
N SER A 273 -2.09 -28.67 24.79
CA SER A 273 -1.55 -29.80 24.05
C SER A 273 -1.75 -29.63 22.55
N GLY A 274 -0.86 -30.18 21.74
CA GLY A 274 -0.97 -30.17 20.27
C GLY A 274 -0.15 -29.10 19.57
N ASN A 275 0.61 -28.29 20.32
CA ASN A 275 1.61 -27.39 19.74
C ASN A 275 2.81 -28.17 19.14
N LEU A 276 3.53 -27.53 18.23
CA LEU A 276 4.61 -28.15 17.45
C LEU A 276 5.73 -28.73 18.33
N PHE A 277 6.01 -28.07 19.45
CA PHE A 277 7.01 -28.52 20.42
C PHE A 277 6.36 -28.79 21.78
N ALA A 278 6.62 -29.97 22.32
CA ALA A 278 6.13 -30.33 23.65
C ALA A 278 6.77 -29.46 24.75
N PRO A 279 6.04 -29.12 25.83
CA PRO A 279 6.61 -28.43 26.99
C PRO A 279 7.87 -29.11 27.53
N GLY A 280 8.92 -28.31 27.75
CA GLY A 280 10.22 -28.80 28.24
C GLY A 280 11.19 -29.30 27.15
N THR A 281 10.83 -29.21 25.87
CA THR A 281 11.75 -29.47 24.77
C THR A 281 12.92 -28.48 24.80
N ALA A 282 14.14 -28.98 25.00
CA ALA A 282 15.33 -28.13 25.09
C ALA A 282 15.60 -27.42 23.76
N GLY A 283 15.77 -26.09 23.79
CA GLY A 283 16.00 -25.28 22.60
C GLY A 283 14.75 -25.07 21.74
N ALA A 284 13.55 -25.26 22.30
CA ALA A 284 12.31 -24.94 21.61
C ALA A 284 11.30 -24.26 22.55
N ARG A 285 10.50 -23.36 21.97
CA ARG A 285 9.38 -22.68 22.63
C ARG A 285 8.10 -23.47 22.46
N PRO A 286 7.46 -23.94 23.55
CA PRO A 286 6.27 -24.76 23.45
C PRO A 286 5.00 -23.96 23.09
N GLU A 287 5.09 -22.63 23.04
CA GLU A 287 4.04 -21.74 22.54
C GLU A 287 3.80 -21.90 21.02
N ILE A 288 4.77 -22.43 20.28
CA ILE A 288 4.76 -22.46 18.81
C ILE A 288 3.77 -23.51 18.30
N PHE A 289 2.74 -23.08 17.56
CA PHE A 289 1.85 -23.95 16.78
C PHE A 289 2.29 -24.03 15.32
N VAL A 290 2.56 -22.88 14.69
CA VAL A 290 3.19 -22.77 13.37
C VAL A 290 4.53 -22.07 13.51
N MET A 291 5.56 -22.58 12.85
CA MET A 291 6.83 -21.88 12.68
C MET A 291 7.20 -21.66 11.21
N GLY A 292 8.18 -20.79 10.96
CA GLY A 292 8.72 -20.59 9.62
C GLY A 292 7.74 -19.86 8.72
N VAL A 293 7.14 -18.78 9.24
CA VAL A 293 6.32 -17.81 8.51
C VAL A 293 7.05 -16.45 8.52
N ARG A 294 6.83 -15.62 7.50
CA ARG A 294 7.53 -14.34 7.35
C ARG A 294 6.76 -13.20 8.00
N ASN A 295 5.58 -12.90 7.49
CA ASN A 295 4.65 -11.90 8.00
C ASN A 295 3.20 -12.38 7.80
N PRO A 296 2.71 -13.29 8.67
CA PRO A 296 1.32 -13.72 8.64
C PRO A 296 0.40 -12.60 9.15
N PHE A 297 0.16 -11.57 8.33
CA PHE A 297 -0.39 -10.29 8.81
C PHE A 297 -1.81 -10.42 9.35
N ARG A 298 -2.65 -11.24 8.69
CA ARG A 298 -4.01 -11.58 9.11
C ARG A 298 -4.22 -13.09 9.21
N ILE A 299 -4.90 -13.51 10.27
CA ILE A 299 -5.26 -14.90 10.55
C ILE A 299 -6.74 -15.04 10.88
N ASP A 300 -7.31 -16.21 10.62
CA ASP A 300 -8.66 -16.55 11.07
C ASP A 300 -8.72 -18.00 11.58
N TYR A 301 -9.70 -18.30 12.42
CA TYR A 301 -9.97 -19.66 12.89
C TYR A 301 -11.42 -20.06 12.62
N ASP A 302 -11.60 -21.12 11.85
CA ASP A 302 -12.91 -21.68 11.60
C ASP A 302 -13.32 -22.69 12.70
N PRO A 303 -14.34 -22.38 13.52
CA PRO A 303 -14.75 -23.25 14.62
C PRO A 303 -15.35 -24.58 14.17
N VAL A 304 -15.87 -24.67 12.94
CA VAL A 304 -16.51 -25.90 12.45
C VAL A 304 -15.46 -26.95 12.05
N THR A 305 -14.42 -26.55 11.32
CA THR A 305 -13.37 -27.47 10.89
C THR A 305 -12.15 -27.49 11.81
N SER A 306 -12.06 -26.54 12.75
CA SER A 306 -10.89 -26.29 13.60
C SER A 306 -9.64 -25.88 12.81
N ALA A 307 -9.83 -25.30 11.62
CA ALA A 307 -8.75 -24.86 10.76
C ALA A 307 -8.33 -23.42 11.08
N LEU A 308 -7.03 -23.21 11.25
CA LEU A 308 -6.40 -21.90 11.26
C LEU A 308 -6.01 -21.54 9.83
N THR A 309 -6.40 -20.36 9.34
CA THR A 309 -6.00 -19.85 8.02
C THR A 309 -5.20 -18.56 8.13
N TRP A 310 -4.31 -18.29 7.18
CA TRP A 310 -3.55 -17.04 7.11
C TRP A 310 -3.03 -16.73 5.70
N GLY A 311 -2.82 -15.45 5.43
CA GLY A 311 -1.98 -14.96 4.33
C GLY A 311 -0.58 -14.62 4.85
N ASP A 312 0.49 -15.01 4.14
CA ASP A 312 1.88 -14.74 4.51
C ASP A 312 2.59 -13.93 3.42
N TYR A 313 3.12 -12.76 3.76
CA TYR A 313 3.84 -11.92 2.81
C TYR A 313 5.21 -12.51 2.46
N GLY A 314 5.55 -12.50 1.18
CA GLY A 314 6.82 -12.95 0.62
C GLY A 314 7.92 -11.91 0.56
N PRO A 315 9.13 -12.30 0.10
CA PRO A 315 10.20 -11.37 -0.23
C PRO A 315 10.00 -10.78 -1.64
N ASP A 316 10.77 -9.74 -2.00
CA ASP A 316 10.42 -8.85 -3.12
C ASP A 316 11.12 -9.18 -4.46
N ALA A 317 11.91 -10.26 -4.54
CA ALA A 317 12.68 -10.55 -5.74
C ALA A 317 11.76 -10.80 -6.95
N GLY A 318 11.75 -9.92 -7.96
CA GLY A 318 10.88 -10.08 -9.14
C GLY A 318 11.23 -11.26 -10.07
N THR A 319 12.41 -11.87 -9.93
CA THR A 319 12.82 -13.05 -10.72
C THR A 319 13.61 -14.06 -9.91
N ALA A 320 13.60 -15.32 -10.35
CA ALA A 320 14.37 -16.38 -9.72
C ALA A 320 15.85 -16.28 -10.12
N ASN A 321 16.74 -16.76 -9.25
CA ASN A 321 18.18 -16.74 -9.51
C ASN A 321 18.85 -18.06 -9.12
N ASP A 322 19.59 -18.64 -10.08
CA ASP A 322 20.26 -19.93 -9.95
C ASP A 322 21.28 -20.03 -8.80
N LEU A 323 21.72 -18.91 -8.24
CA LEU A 323 22.62 -18.86 -7.08
C LEU A 323 21.92 -18.50 -5.77
N ARG A 324 20.75 -17.85 -5.84
CA ARG A 324 20.04 -17.35 -4.65
C ARG A 324 18.87 -18.26 -4.27
N GLY A 325 18.00 -18.60 -5.21
CA GLY A 325 16.77 -19.34 -4.96
C GLY A 325 15.58 -18.81 -5.78
N PRO A 326 14.35 -19.12 -5.35
CA PRO A 326 13.15 -18.64 -6.02
C PRO A 326 13.01 -17.12 -5.92
N MET A 327 12.18 -16.58 -6.80
CA MET A 327 11.68 -15.21 -6.73
C MET A 327 10.72 -15.04 -5.53
N GLY A 328 10.22 -13.83 -5.35
CA GLY A 328 9.15 -13.49 -4.42
C GLY A 328 7.85 -14.21 -4.73
N TYR A 329 7.22 -14.72 -3.68
CA TYR A 329 5.86 -15.26 -3.73
C TYR A 329 5.17 -14.89 -2.44
N VAL A 330 3.88 -14.64 -2.48
CA VAL A 330 3.07 -14.60 -1.28
C VAL A 330 2.29 -15.91 -1.16
N GLU A 331 1.91 -16.27 0.06
CA GLU A 331 1.31 -17.57 0.35
C GLU A 331 -0.03 -17.43 1.07
N TRP A 332 -0.91 -18.39 0.86
CA TRP A 332 -2.07 -18.62 1.71
C TRP A 332 -2.11 -20.08 2.15
N GLN A 333 -2.43 -20.29 3.43
CA GLN A 333 -2.40 -21.59 4.09
C GLN A 333 -3.57 -21.75 5.05
N SER A 334 -3.98 -23.00 5.24
CA SER A 334 -4.95 -23.50 6.20
C SER A 334 -4.42 -24.76 6.85
N THR A 335 -4.58 -24.89 8.17
CA THR A 335 -4.14 -26.09 8.90
C THR A 335 -4.98 -26.39 10.14
N THR A 336 -5.23 -27.67 10.39
CA THR A 336 -5.78 -28.20 11.66
C THR A 336 -4.69 -28.76 12.58
N VAL A 337 -3.44 -28.82 12.11
CA VAL A 337 -2.29 -29.43 12.79
C VAL A 337 -1.08 -28.49 12.86
N PRO A 338 -0.18 -28.65 13.86
CA PRO A 338 1.03 -27.84 13.92
C PRO A 338 1.99 -28.18 12.77
N LEU A 339 2.63 -27.16 12.20
CA LEU A 339 3.55 -27.33 11.06
C LEU A 339 4.71 -26.33 11.04
N ASN A 340 5.68 -26.57 10.17
CA ASN A 340 6.73 -25.62 9.80
C ASN A 340 6.50 -25.16 8.34
N GLY A 341 6.20 -23.88 8.11
CA GLY A 341 6.00 -23.28 6.79
C GLY A 341 7.30 -23.15 5.97
N GLY A 342 8.46 -23.22 6.63
CA GLY A 342 9.75 -23.34 5.96
C GLY A 342 10.53 -22.04 5.78
N TRP A 343 9.92 -20.85 5.93
CA TRP A 343 10.63 -19.57 5.88
C TRP A 343 11.73 -19.50 6.97
N PRO A 344 12.95 -18.99 6.68
CA PRO A 344 13.43 -18.39 5.41
C PRO A 344 14.19 -19.36 4.50
N PHE A 345 14.03 -20.66 4.69
CA PHE A 345 14.82 -21.68 3.98
C PHE A 345 14.12 -22.16 2.70
N CYS A 346 12.79 -22.20 2.74
CA CYS A 346 11.89 -22.70 1.72
C CYS A 346 10.78 -21.69 1.48
N HIS A 347 10.30 -21.58 0.25
CA HIS A 347 9.35 -20.54 -0.15
C HIS A 347 8.54 -20.89 -1.40
N GLY A 348 7.32 -20.38 -1.50
CA GLY A 348 6.40 -20.53 -2.62
C GLY A 348 6.04 -22.00 -2.87
N PRO A 349 6.37 -22.60 -4.03
CA PRO A 349 6.13 -24.01 -4.31
C PRO A 349 7.07 -24.96 -3.52
N ASN A 350 7.40 -24.62 -2.27
CA ASN A 350 8.40 -25.25 -1.42
C ASN A 350 9.80 -25.31 -2.07
N ALA A 351 10.15 -24.25 -2.81
CA ALA A 351 11.44 -24.10 -3.46
C ALA A 351 12.50 -23.66 -2.45
N ASN A 352 13.73 -24.15 -2.61
CA ASN A 352 14.80 -23.93 -1.65
C ASN A 352 15.62 -22.67 -1.97
N TYR A 353 15.96 -21.92 -0.92
CA TYR A 353 17.02 -20.91 -0.99
C TYR A 353 18.40 -21.54 -0.83
N SER A 354 19.42 -20.81 -1.29
CA SER A 354 20.81 -21.13 -1.00
C SER A 354 21.22 -20.56 0.36
N ASN A 355 22.17 -21.22 1.02
CA ASN A 355 22.89 -20.63 2.14
C ASN A 355 23.91 -19.63 1.58
N TRP A 356 23.43 -18.43 1.27
CA TRP A 356 24.19 -17.36 0.66
C TRP A 356 25.19 -16.73 1.64
N ASP A 357 26.43 -16.58 1.20
CA ASP A 357 27.45 -15.85 1.94
C ASP A 357 27.39 -14.36 1.58
N TYR A 358 26.91 -13.53 2.51
CA TYR A 358 26.78 -12.08 2.29
C TYR A 358 28.11 -11.33 2.30
N GLU A 359 29.20 -11.93 2.80
CA GLU A 359 30.54 -11.33 2.78
C GLU A 359 31.26 -11.63 1.48
N THR A 360 31.22 -12.88 1.03
CA THR A 360 31.95 -13.32 -0.18
C THR A 360 31.09 -13.33 -1.45
N LEU A 361 29.77 -13.18 -1.31
CA LEU A 361 28.79 -13.28 -2.40
C LEU A 361 28.88 -14.62 -3.12
N THR A 362 28.95 -15.72 -2.35
CA THR A 362 29.04 -17.09 -2.87
C THR A 362 28.07 -18.04 -2.18
N VAL A 363 27.75 -19.15 -2.84
CA VAL A 363 26.88 -20.19 -2.30
C VAL A 363 27.66 -21.13 -1.38
N ARG A 364 27.23 -21.27 -0.11
CA ARG A 364 27.80 -22.23 0.85
C ARG A 364 27.13 -23.62 0.79
N GLY A 365 25.95 -23.70 0.18
CA GLY A 365 25.14 -24.90 0.05
C GLY A 365 23.67 -24.54 -0.21
N TRP A 366 22.80 -25.55 -0.26
CA TRP A 366 21.36 -25.38 -0.46
C TRP A 366 20.58 -26.02 0.68
N TYR A 367 19.46 -25.42 1.06
CA TYR A 367 18.57 -26.02 2.05
C TYR A 367 17.76 -27.18 1.43
N ASP A 368 17.38 -28.14 2.28
CA ASP A 368 16.65 -29.37 1.89
C ASP A 368 15.19 -29.28 2.36
N CYS A 369 14.34 -28.69 1.52
CA CYS A 369 12.92 -28.44 1.83
C CYS A 369 12.07 -29.71 1.91
N ALA A 370 12.51 -30.81 1.31
CA ALA A 370 11.84 -32.11 1.39
C ALA A 370 12.40 -33.00 2.50
N GLY A 371 13.47 -32.59 3.16
CA GLY A 371 14.20 -33.35 4.17
C GLY A 371 14.37 -32.60 5.48
N THR A 372 15.59 -32.60 6.01
CA THR A 372 15.89 -31.95 7.29
C THR A 372 16.45 -30.57 7.08
N LEU A 373 15.70 -29.55 7.49
CA LEU A 373 16.18 -28.18 7.52
C LEU A 373 17.20 -27.98 8.62
N VAL A 374 18.30 -27.30 8.27
CA VAL A 374 19.37 -26.96 9.21
C VAL A 374 19.46 -25.45 9.31
N ASN A 375 19.43 -24.91 10.52
CA ASN A 375 19.63 -23.48 10.76
C ASN A 375 21.10 -23.20 11.17
N PRO A 376 21.94 -22.71 10.25
CA PRO A 376 23.35 -22.44 10.51
C PRO A 376 23.61 -21.05 11.10
N SER A 377 22.58 -20.25 11.38
CA SER A 377 22.76 -18.87 11.84
C SER A 377 23.60 -18.82 13.12
N PRO A 378 24.56 -17.88 13.23
CA PRO A 378 25.27 -17.65 14.49
C PRO A 378 24.34 -17.12 15.60
N TYR A 379 23.15 -16.65 15.25
CA TYR A 379 22.13 -16.16 16.18
C TYR A 379 21.10 -17.23 16.56
N ASN A 380 21.20 -18.45 16.03
CA ASN A 380 20.29 -19.54 16.39
C ASN A 380 20.53 -19.98 17.84
N THR A 381 19.49 -19.83 18.67
CA THR A 381 19.47 -20.25 20.08
C THR A 381 18.63 -21.51 20.31
N GLY A 382 18.04 -22.06 19.24
CA GLY A 382 17.17 -23.22 19.28
C GLY A 382 17.78 -24.49 18.70
N LEU A 383 16.93 -25.32 18.11
CA LEU A 383 17.31 -26.55 17.46
C LEU A 383 18.14 -26.24 16.20
N GLN A 384 19.19 -27.01 15.97
CA GLN A 384 19.94 -26.93 14.72
C GLN A 384 19.22 -27.65 13.57
N GLN A 385 18.55 -28.76 13.87
CA GLN A 385 17.74 -29.52 12.93
C GLN A 385 16.27 -29.24 13.22
N LEU A 386 15.57 -28.70 12.23
CA LEU A 386 14.18 -28.29 12.35
C LEU A 386 13.24 -29.36 11.79
N PRO A 387 11.95 -29.33 12.14
CA PRO A 387 10.92 -30.05 11.39
C PRO A 387 10.99 -29.74 9.89
N SER A 388 10.59 -30.69 9.05
CA SER A 388 10.51 -30.48 7.60
C SER A 388 9.56 -29.34 7.24
N ALA A 389 9.85 -28.61 6.17
CA ALA A 389 8.94 -27.60 5.64
C ALA A 389 7.66 -28.25 5.08
N THR A 390 6.57 -27.49 5.13
CA THR A 390 5.26 -27.82 4.58
C THR A 390 4.97 -26.85 3.45
N ALA A 391 4.68 -27.37 2.26
CA ALA A 391 4.34 -26.53 1.11
C ALA A 391 3.01 -25.81 1.36
N PRO A 392 2.86 -24.56 0.89
CA PRO A 392 1.58 -23.86 0.95
C PRO A 392 0.55 -24.44 -0.01
N GLN A 393 -0.72 -24.27 0.36
CA GLN A 393 -1.85 -24.62 -0.49
C GLN A 393 -1.97 -23.66 -1.67
N ILE A 394 -1.64 -22.37 -1.47
CA ILE A 394 -1.64 -21.33 -2.49
C ILE A 394 -0.33 -20.55 -2.43
N TRP A 395 0.24 -20.24 -3.61
CA TRP A 395 1.37 -19.32 -3.76
C TRP A 395 1.21 -18.51 -5.06
N TYR A 396 1.50 -17.22 -5.05
CA TYR A 396 1.41 -16.41 -6.27
C TYR A 396 2.40 -15.25 -6.29
N GLY A 397 2.65 -14.71 -7.48
CA GLY A 397 3.50 -13.54 -7.69
C GLY A 397 2.80 -12.46 -8.52
N ASP A 398 3.56 -11.51 -9.08
CA ASP A 398 2.97 -10.31 -9.70
C ASP A 398 2.39 -10.53 -11.10
N GLN A 399 2.66 -11.68 -11.71
CA GLN A 399 2.30 -11.97 -13.10
C GLN A 399 1.58 -13.32 -13.22
N PRO A 400 0.65 -13.50 -14.18
CA PRO A 400 -0.03 -14.78 -14.37
C PRO A 400 0.90 -15.97 -14.62
N THR A 401 2.11 -15.74 -15.15
CA THR A 401 3.16 -16.76 -15.36
C THR A 401 3.85 -17.19 -14.06
N HIS A 402 3.68 -16.41 -12.99
CA HIS A 402 4.25 -16.65 -11.67
C HIS A 402 3.40 -17.56 -10.81
N GLN A 403 2.24 -18.04 -11.28
CA GLN A 403 1.40 -18.95 -10.51
C GLN A 403 0.68 -19.96 -11.42
N PRO A 404 0.23 -21.09 -10.87
CA PRO A 404 -0.59 -22.05 -11.62
C PRO A 404 -2.06 -21.62 -11.74
N TRP A 405 -2.47 -20.54 -11.07
CA TRP A 405 -3.85 -20.05 -11.01
C TRP A 405 -4.03 -18.74 -11.78
N THR A 406 -4.80 -18.78 -12.86
CA THR A 406 -5.04 -17.60 -13.71
C THR A 406 -5.90 -16.53 -13.04
N GLU A 407 -6.69 -16.91 -12.04
CA GLU A 407 -7.70 -16.10 -11.34
C GLU A 407 -7.07 -14.94 -10.55
N PHE A 408 -5.84 -15.11 -10.06
CA PHE A 408 -5.10 -14.07 -9.36
C PHE A 408 -4.70 -12.92 -10.29
N GLY A 409 -4.55 -13.16 -11.60
CA GLY A 409 -4.16 -12.13 -12.56
C GLY A 409 -2.74 -11.61 -12.33
N SER A 410 -2.57 -10.30 -12.53
CA SER A 410 -1.33 -9.54 -12.29
C SER A 410 -1.55 -8.45 -11.24
N GLY A 411 -0.46 -7.91 -10.69
CA GLY A 411 -0.44 -6.81 -9.72
C GLY A 411 0.37 -7.16 -8.48
N GLY A 412 0.47 -6.23 -7.51
CA GLY A 412 1.30 -6.39 -6.32
C GLY A 412 0.99 -7.61 -5.43
N GLN A 413 1.80 -7.80 -4.38
CA GLN A 413 1.86 -9.01 -3.56
C GLN A 413 1.59 -8.69 -2.08
N ALA A 414 0.35 -8.82 -1.63
CA ALA A 414 -0.05 -8.44 -0.28
C ALA A 414 -1.29 -9.21 0.23
N PRO A 415 -1.16 -10.50 0.55
CA PRO A 415 -2.31 -11.29 1.02
C PRO A 415 -2.67 -10.97 2.46
N MET A 416 -3.96 -10.82 2.69
CA MET A 416 -4.57 -10.78 4.01
C MET A 416 -5.39 -12.07 4.18
N GLY A 417 -5.05 -12.87 5.19
CA GLY A 417 -5.97 -13.88 5.70
C GLY A 417 -7.33 -13.26 6.04
N GLY A 418 -8.37 -14.09 6.09
CA GLY A 418 -9.72 -13.60 6.28
C GLY A 418 -10.68 -14.70 6.72
N PRO A 419 -11.94 -14.32 6.99
CA PRO A 419 -12.90 -15.19 7.62
C PRO A 419 -13.32 -16.35 6.73
N THR A 420 -13.60 -17.50 7.36
CA THR A 420 -14.44 -18.53 6.74
C THR A 420 -15.90 -18.24 7.01
N TYR A 421 -16.72 -18.07 5.95
CA TYR A 421 -18.15 -17.81 6.16
C TYR A 421 -18.87 -19.06 6.68
N ARG A 422 -19.66 -18.88 7.75
CA ARG A 422 -20.52 -19.93 8.31
C ARG A 422 -21.98 -19.50 8.25
N TYR A 423 -22.77 -20.21 7.45
CA TYR A 423 -24.18 -19.91 7.30
C TYR A 423 -24.95 -20.34 8.55
N ASP A 424 -25.64 -19.39 9.16
CA ASP A 424 -26.58 -19.66 10.25
C ASP A 424 -28.02 -19.53 9.75
N GLU A 425 -28.73 -20.66 9.70
CA GLU A 425 -30.15 -20.70 9.34
C GLU A 425 -31.02 -19.95 10.37
N GLU A 426 -30.63 -19.95 11.66
CA GLU A 426 -31.36 -19.31 12.75
C GLU A 426 -31.22 -17.78 12.75
N ASN A 427 -30.17 -17.25 12.11
CA ASN A 427 -29.97 -15.82 11.95
C ASN A 427 -31.10 -15.22 11.09
N THR A 428 -31.96 -14.41 11.72
CA THR A 428 -33.12 -13.79 11.04
C THR A 428 -32.78 -12.55 10.22
N SER A 429 -31.50 -12.13 10.19
CA SER A 429 -31.05 -10.99 9.41
C SER A 429 -31.42 -11.15 7.92
N ALA A 430 -31.95 -10.08 7.34
CA ALA A 430 -32.29 -10.03 5.92
C ALA A 430 -31.09 -9.67 5.03
N THR A 431 -29.94 -9.33 5.64
CA THR A 431 -28.70 -8.95 4.94
C THR A 431 -27.64 -10.03 4.96
N LYS A 432 -27.86 -11.12 5.72
CA LYS A 432 -26.91 -12.24 5.83
C LYS A 432 -26.62 -12.85 4.46
N PHE A 433 -25.38 -13.29 4.27
CA PHE A 433 -24.99 -13.95 3.03
C PHE A 433 -25.75 -15.27 2.80
N PRO A 434 -25.94 -15.68 1.53
CA PRO A 434 -26.62 -16.93 1.22
C PRO A 434 -25.77 -18.16 1.60
N GLU A 435 -26.45 -19.29 1.86
CA GLU A 435 -25.85 -20.58 2.25
C GLU A 435 -24.76 -21.07 1.27
N TYR A 436 -24.83 -20.65 0.01
CA TYR A 436 -23.79 -20.95 -0.99
C TYR A 436 -22.36 -20.64 -0.51
N TRP A 437 -22.16 -19.62 0.32
CA TRP A 437 -20.83 -19.24 0.81
C TRP A 437 -20.37 -20.08 2.01
N ASP A 438 -21.21 -20.94 2.59
CA ASP A 438 -20.88 -21.72 3.79
C ASP A 438 -19.60 -22.55 3.60
N GLY A 439 -18.70 -22.44 4.57
CA GLY A 439 -17.42 -23.15 4.61
C GLY A 439 -16.37 -22.65 3.62
N LYS A 440 -16.59 -21.52 2.94
CA LYS A 440 -15.59 -20.94 2.04
C LYS A 440 -14.74 -19.90 2.77
N ALA A 441 -13.42 -20.02 2.61
CA ALA A 441 -12.46 -19.08 3.18
C ALA A 441 -12.33 -17.86 2.28
N PHE A 442 -12.33 -16.67 2.87
CA PHE A 442 -12.10 -15.42 2.16
C PHE A 442 -10.66 -14.95 2.43
N MET A 443 -10.06 -14.31 1.43
CA MET A 443 -8.73 -13.71 1.51
C MET A 443 -8.77 -12.37 0.79
N ALA A 444 -8.34 -11.29 1.43
CA ALA A 444 -8.18 -10.02 0.74
C ALA A 444 -6.77 -9.92 0.14
N GLU A 445 -6.65 -9.21 -0.96
CA GLU A 445 -5.41 -8.87 -1.63
C GLU A 445 -5.28 -7.36 -1.59
N PHE A 446 -4.46 -6.88 -0.66
CA PHE A 446 -4.37 -5.47 -0.33
C PHE A 446 -3.88 -4.65 -1.51
N SER A 447 -2.83 -5.09 -2.22
CA SER A 447 -2.24 -4.31 -3.32
C SER A 447 -3.05 -4.37 -4.62
N ARG A 448 -4.00 -5.31 -4.74
CA ARG A 448 -4.81 -5.51 -5.94
C ARG A 448 -6.27 -5.09 -5.78
N ASP A 449 -6.67 -4.62 -4.60
CA ASP A 449 -8.04 -4.20 -4.30
C ASP A 449 -9.08 -5.28 -4.59
N ARG A 450 -8.80 -6.51 -4.12
CA ARG A 450 -9.63 -7.68 -4.44
C ARG A 450 -9.85 -8.55 -3.22
N ILE A 451 -11.00 -9.22 -3.18
CA ILE A 451 -11.28 -10.29 -2.24
C ILE A 451 -11.46 -11.57 -3.04
N PHE A 452 -10.68 -12.60 -2.68
CA PHE A 452 -10.79 -13.93 -3.22
C PHE A 452 -11.53 -14.85 -2.26
N VAL A 453 -12.23 -15.84 -2.82
CA VAL A 453 -12.91 -16.88 -2.07
C VAL A 453 -12.43 -18.24 -2.51
N PHE A 454 -12.02 -19.05 -1.54
CA PHE A 454 -11.48 -20.38 -1.73
C PHE A 454 -12.49 -21.44 -1.31
N SER A 455 -12.65 -22.46 -2.14
CA SER A 455 -13.37 -23.69 -1.78
C SER A 455 -12.39 -24.81 -1.53
N GLN A 456 -12.64 -25.58 -0.47
CA GLN A 456 -11.85 -26.74 -0.08
C GLN A 456 -12.78 -27.87 0.36
N ASP A 457 -12.41 -29.11 0.05
CA ASP A 457 -13.11 -30.31 0.53
C ASP A 457 -12.56 -30.77 1.90
N ASP A 458 -11.29 -30.47 2.15
CA ASP A 458 -10.53 -30.78 3.36
C ASP A 458 -9.77 -29.51 3.75
N PRO A 459 -9.88 -28.99 4.99
CA PRO A 459 -9.16 -27.79 5.42
C PRO A 459 -7.64 -27.90 5.25
N ASP A 460 -7.07 -29.09 5.42
CA ASP A 460 -5.63 -29.34 5.24
C ASP A 460 -5.27 -29.68 3.77
N GLY A 461 -6.26 -29.73 2.88
CA GLY A 461 -6.14 -30.19 1.49
C GLY A 461 -6.00 -29.07 0.45
N GLU A 462 -5.94 -29.44 -0.83
CA GLU A 462 -5.82 -28.46 -1.92
C GLU A 462 -7.05 -27.56 -2.03
N VAL A 463 -6.84 -26.29 -2.40
CA VAL A 463 -7.91 -25.39 -2.83
C VAL A 463 -8.44 -25.86 -4.18
N THR A 464 -9.73 -26.19 -4.22
CA THR A 464 -10.40 -26.78 -5.40
C THR A 464 -10.97 -25.73 -6.34
N ARG A 465 -11.23 -24.51 -5.84
CA ARG A 465 -11.75 -23.38 -6.63
C ARG A 465 -11.34 -22.05 -6.01
N ILE A 466 -10.95 -21.12 -6.88
CA ILE A 466 -10.69 -19.70 -6.54
C ILE A 466 -11.71 -18.86 -7.28
N GLN A 467 -12.31 -17.89 -6.58
CA GLN A 467 -13.32 -17.00 -7.14
C GLN A 467 -13.06 -15.56 -6.69
N ASP A 468 -13.28 -14.60 -7.58
CA ASP A 468 -13.30 -13.18 -7.23
C ASP A 468 -14.66 -12.85 -6.60
N PHE A 469 -14.65 -12.20 -5.43
CA PHE A 469 -15.86 -11.82 -4.71
C PHE A 469 -16.14 -10.33 -4.89
N LEU A 470 -17.32 -10.05 -5.44
CA LEU A 470 -17.83 -8.68 -5.64
C LEU A 470 -16.76 -7.77 -6.29
N PRO A 471 -16.29 -8.09 -7.49
CA PRO A 471 -15.15 -7.39 -8.11
C PRO A 471 -15.41 -5.89 -8.27
N ASN A 472 -14.36 -5.07 -8.23
CA ASN A 472 -14.45 -3.61 -8.36
C ASN A 472 -15.22 -3.15 -9.59
N SER A 473 -15.12 -3.85 -10.73
CA SER A 473 -15.95 -3.57 -11.91
C SER A 473 -17.46 -3.61 -11.65
N ALA A 474 -17.93 -4.50 -10.77
CA ALA A 474 -19.32 -4.59 -10.36
C ALA A 474 -19.69 -3.49 -9.35
N LEU A 475 -18.80 -3.19 -8.39
CA LEU A 475 -18.98 -2.09 -7.43
C LEU A 475 -19.09 -0.74 -8.16
N THR A 476 -18.16 -0.44 -9.08
CA THR A 476 -18.18 0.77 -9.91
C THR A 476 -19.44 0.83 -10.77
N ALA A 477 -19.82 -0.25 -11.45
CA ALA A 477 -21.04 -0.28 -12.25
C ALA A 477 -22.31 -0.04 -11.42
N ALA A 478 -22.28 -0.42 -10.14
CA ALA A 478 -23.35 -0.17 -9.19
C ALA A 478 -23.21 1.17 -8.43
N GLY A 479 -22.15 1.95 -8.66
CA GLY A 479 -21.83 3.21 -7.97
C GLY A 479 -21.49 3.04 -6.48
N MET A 480 -21.08 1.84 -6.06
CA MET A 480 -20.69 1.54 -4.68
C MET A 480 -19.22 1.91 -4.46
N PRO A 481 -18.79 2.14 -3.20
CA PRO A 481 -17.36 2.19 -2.88
C PRO A 481 -16.65 0.95 -3.43
N VAL A 482 -15.48 1.13 -4.03
CA VAL A 482 -14.62 0.02 -4.47
C VAL A 482 -13.96 -0.63 -3.26
N TRP A 483 -13.45 -1.85 -3.40
CA TRP A 483 -12.36 -2.32 -2.54
C TRP A 483 -11.16 -1.42 -2.75
N ASP A 484 -10.49 -1.09 -1.65
CA ASP A 484 -9.41 -0.12 -1.64
C ASP A 484 -8.47 -0.46 -0.47
N ASN A 485 -7.43 -1.23 -0.77
CA ASN A 485 -6.45 -1.72 0.20
C ASN A 485 -7.10 -2.31 1.47
N VAL A 486 -7.91 -3.36 1.31
CA VAL A 486 -8.60 -4.02 2.44
C VAL A 486 -7.58 -4.52 3.46
N ILE A 487 -7.56 -3.91 4.65
CA ILE A 487 -6.58 -4.21 5.72
C ILE A 487 -7.12 -5.21 6.74
N ASP A 488 -8.45 -5.24 6.92
CA ASP A 488 -9.12 -6.18 7.81
C ASP A 488 -10.60 -6.35 7.45
N PHE A 489 -11.16 -7.53 7.72
CA PHE A 489 -12.55 -7.87 7.40
C PHE A 489 -13.03 -9.10 8.17
N GLU A 490 -14.29 -9.07 8.62
CA GLU A 490 -14.91 -10.18 9.37
C GLU A 490 -16.44 -10.21 9.18
N PHE A 491 -17.09 -11.33 9.51
CA PHE A 491 -18.54 -11.41 9.50
C PHE A 491 -19.14 -10.98 10.83
N GLY A 492 -20.09 -10.04 10.79
CA GLY A 492 -20.81 -9.59 11.97
C GLY A 492 -21.91 -10.57 12.42
N PRO A 493 -22.51 -10.33 13.61
CA PRO A 493 -23.60 -11.16 14.13
C PRO A 493 -24.87 -11.12 13.26
N ASP A 494 -24.99 -10.16 12.35
CA ASP A 494 -26.06 -10.07 11.35
C ASP A 494 -25.78 -10.88 10.07
N GLY A 495 -24.63 -11.57 10.00
CA GLY A 495 -24.19 -12.36 8.85
C GLY A 495 -23.77 -11.52 7.64
N SER A 496 -23.65 -10.21 7.79
CA SER A 496 -23.06 -9.30 6.81
C SER A 496 -21.54 -9.26 6.97
N LEU A 497 -20.82 -8.93 5.90
CA LEU A 497 -19.36 -8.79 5.95
C LEU A 497 -18.98 -7.34 6.27
N TYR A 498 -18.26 -7.13 7.36
CA TYR A 498 -17.68 -5.85 7.72
C TYR A 498 -16.28 -5.76 7.14
N VAL A 499 -15.92 -4.59 6.59
CA VAL A 499 -14.66 -4.41 5.86
C VAL A 499 -14.04 -3.07 6.23
N LEU A 500 -12.76 -3.10 6.62
CA LEU A 500 -11.92 -1.95 6.88
C LEU A 500 -10.95 -1.77 5.70
N ASP A 501 -11.11 -0.68 4.98
CA ASP A 501 -10.24 -0.27 3.88
C ASP A 501 -9.19 0.71 4.41
N TYR A 502 -7.93 0.50 4.02
CA TYR A 502 -6.82 1.37 4.38
C TYR A 502 -6.72 2.61 3.49
N GLY A 503 -7.15 2.52 2.22
CA GLY A 503 -7.04 3.59 1.21
C GLY A 503 -5.61 3.83 0.69
N ASP A 504 -5.48 4.67 -0.34
CA ASP A 504 -4.21 4.94 -1.01
C ASP A 504 -3.24 5.74 -0.13
N GLY A 505 -2.00 5.26 -0.02
CA GLY A 505 -0.94 5.81 0.82
C GLY A 505 -0.66 4.96 2.05
N PHE A 506 0.36 5.32 2.85
CA PHE A 506 0.75 4.57 4.06
C PHE A 506 1.30 5.49 5.15
N PHE A 507 1.16 5.06 6.41
CA PHE A 507 1.71 5.67 7.63
C PHE A 507 1.04 6.98 8.02
N ARG A 508 -0.18 7.18 7.52
CA ARG A 508 -1.03 8.35 7.75
C ARG A 508 -2.50 7.97 7.62
N PRO A 509 -3.42 8.80 8.15
CA PRO A 509 -4.82 8.70 7.79
C PRO A 509 -5.02 9.00 6.31
N ASN A 510 -5.60 8.06 5.55
CA ASN A 510 -5.88 8.26 4.13
C ASN A 510 -7.32 8.78 3.93
N PRO A 511 -7.54 9.77 3.05
CA PRO A 511 -8.88 10.37 2.83
C PRO A 511 -9.94 9.42 2.25
N ASP A 512 -9.50 8.39 1.54
CA ASP A 512 -10.30 7.36 0.88
C ASP A 512 -10.52 6.11 1.76
N ALA A 513 -9.72 5.93 2.82
CA ALA A 513 -9.92 4.92 3.85
C ALA A 513 -11.36 4.92 4.40
N GLY A 514 -11.83 3.78 4.88
CA GLY A 514 -13.17 3.72 5.44
C GLY A 514 -13.54 2.39 6.06
N LEU A 515 -14.61 2.41 6.85
CA LEU A 515 -15.24 1.22 7.39
C LEU A 515 -16.58 1.02 6.70
N TYR A 516 -16.82 -0.20 6.22
CA TYR A 516 -17.97 -0.56 5.41
C TYR A 516 -18.65 -1.82 5.93
N ARG A 517 -19.89 -2.03 5.51
CA ARG A 517 -20.62 -3.28 5.64
C ARG A 517 -21.14 -3.71 4.28
N VAL A 518 -21.02 -4.98 3.96
CA VAL A 518 -21.49 -5.59 2.72
C VAL A 518 -22.70 -6.44 3.07
N ASP A 519 -23.85 -6.04 2.54
CA ASP A 519 -25.13 -6.68 2.77
C ASP A 519 -25.56 -7.49 1.54
N TYR A 520 -26.10 -8.69 1.73
CA TYR A 520 -26.82 -9.42 0.68
C TYR A 520 -28.29 -9.01 0.67
N VAL A 521 -28.67 -8.21 -0.32
CA VAL A 521 -30.01 -7.64 -0.47
C VAL A 521 -30.56 -7.97 -1.86
N VAL A 522 -31.53 -8.89 -1.93
CA VAL A 522 -32.24 -9.17 -3.18
C VAL A 522 -33.35 -8.14 -3.39
N GLY A 523 -33.32 -7.45 -4.53
CA GLY A 523 -34.32 -6.45 -4.89
C GLY A 523 -33.84 -5.01 -4.71
N THR A 524 -34.75 -4.13 -4.29
CA THR A 524 -34.48 -2.69 -4.19
C THR A 524 -33.40 -2.42 -3.12
N LYS A 525 -32.46 -1.52 -3.41
CA LYS A 525 -31.29 -1.18 -2.54
C LYS A 525 -31.51 0.08 -1.70
N GLY A 526 -30.81 0.23 -0.58
CA GLY A 526 -30.97 1.38 0.30
C GLY A 526 -30.54 2.70 -0.37
N PRO A 527 -30.91 3.86 0.20
CA PRO A 527 -30.29 5.12 -0.20
C PRO A 527 -28.82 5.14 0.22
N ARG A 528 -28.00 5.92 -0.48
CA ARG A 528 -26.60 6.17 -0.15
C ARG A 528 -26.47 7.60 0.35
N ALA A 529 -26.26 7.74 1.65
CA ALA A 529 -26.10 9.05 2.27
C ALA A 529 -24.70 9.60 2.01
N ASP A 530 -24.66 10.86 1.59
CA ASP A 530 -23.45 11.66 1.46
C ASP A 530 -23.61 12.92 2.33
N LEU A 531 -22.52 13.38 2.95
CA LEU A 531 -22.53 14.56 3.81
C LEU A 531 -21.19 15.27 3.77
N THR A 532 -21.25 16.56 3.44
CA THR A 532 -20.11 17.48 3.50
C THR A 532 -20.41 18.65 4.44
N ALA A 533 -19.36 19.24 5.00
CA ALA A 533 -19.40 20.46 5.80
C ALA A 533 -18.41 21.48 5.25
N SER A 534 -18.75 22.77 5.27
CA SER A 534 -17.86 23.83 4.76
C SER A 534 -16.59 24.01 5.58
N VAL A 535 -16.65 23.72 6.88
CA VAL A 535 -15.52 23.68 7.82
C VAL A 535 -15.81 22.62 8.88
N THR A 536 -14.76 21.96 9.39
CA THR A 536 -14.87 20.94 10.45
C THR A 536 -14.23 21.37 11.76
N SER A 537 -13.53 22.49 11.78
CA SER A 537 -12.95 23.07 13.00
C SER A 537 -12.84 24.59 12.96
N GLY A 538 -12.73 25.24 14.11
CA GLY A 538 -12.55 26.68 14.24
C GLY A 538 -13.08 27.25 15.55
N HIS A 539 -12.94 28.57 15.75
CA HIS A 539 -13.48 29.25 16.94
C HIS A 539 -14.97 29.59 16.83
N GLY A 540 -15.68 29.50 17.97
CA GLY A 540 -17.07 29.94 18.08
C GLY A 540 -17.23 31.48 18.06
N PRO A 541 -18.36 32.03 17.54
CA PRO A 541 -19.41 31.31 16.81
C PRO A 541 -18.92 30.82 15.45
N LEU A 542 -19.08 29.51 15.19
CA LEU A 542 -18.66 28.85 13.96
C LEU A 542 -19.90 28.54 13.13
N GLU A 543 -20.06 29.26 12.01
CA GLU A 543 -21.10 28.96 11.02
C GLU A 543 -20.60 27.87 10.08
N VAL A 544 -21.39 26.81 9.93
CA VAL A 544 -21.10 25.63 9.11
C VAL A 544 -22.26 25.41 8.15
N ASP A 545 -21.94 25.32 6.87
CA ASP A 545 -22.86 24.91 5.82
C ASP A 545 -22.72 23.41 5.60
N PHE A 546 -23.82 22.68 5.68
CA PHE A 546 -23.89 21.25 5.45
C PHE A 546 -24.60 20.96 4.14
N SER A 547 -24.07 20.03 3.34
CA SER A 547 -24.72 19.53 2.13
C SER A 547 -24.77 18.02 2.11
N ALA A 548 -25.98 17.49 2.00
CA ALA A 548 -26.27 16.10 1.70
C ALA A 548 -26.80 15.92 0.26
N ALA A 549 -26.62 16.94 -0.59
CA ALA A 549 -27.12 16.94 -1.96
C ALA A 549 -26.46 15.88 -2.86
N GLY A 550 -25.28 15.37 -2.48
CA GLY A 550 -24.61 14.24 -3.13
C GLY A 550 -25.23 12.87 -2.83
N SER A 551 -26.24 12.80 -1.94
CA SER A 551 -26.90 11.55 -1.59
C SER A 551 -27.68 10.99 -2.80
N THR A 552 -27.58 9.68 -3.03
CA THR A 552 -28.18 9.01 -4.19
C THR A 552 -29.03 7.80 -3.80
N HIS A 553 -29.80 7.27 -4.74
CA HIS A 553 -30.49 6.01 -4.61
C HIS A 553 -30.24 5.16 -5.87
N PRO A 554 -29.81 3.89 -5.77
CA PRO A 554 -29.48 3.08 -6.95
C PRO A 554 -30.65 2.91 -7.93
N ASP A 555 -31.88 2.82 -7.43
CA ASP A 555 -33.11 2.75 -8.24
C ASP A 555 -33.77 4.14 -8.50
N ASP A 556 -33.01 5.23 -8.36
CA ASP A 556 -33.48 6.63 -8.56
C ASP A 556 -34.74 7.01 -7.75
N LEU A 557 -34.94 6.39 -6.59
CA LEU A 557 -36.07 6.72 -5.72
C LEU A 557 -35.88 8.09 -5.07
N ALA A 558 -37.00 8.80 -4.87
CA ALA A 558 -37.00 10.10 -4.21
C ALA A 558 -36.48 9.99 -2.77
N LEU A 559 -35.64 10.94 -2.38
CA LEU A 559 -35.01 11.03 -1.06
C LEU A 559 -35.62 12.16 -0.22
N SER A 560 -35.61 11.97 1.09
CA SER A 560 -35.96 12.95 2.11
C SER A 560 -34.88 13.00 3.19
N PHE A 561 -34.69 14.17 3.79
CA PHE A 561 -33.57 14.46 4.69
C PHE A 561 -34.07 14.92 6.05
N ALA A 562 -33.43 14.42 7.10
CA ALA A 562 -33.60 14.92 8.46
C ALA A 562 -32.23 15.08 9.12
N TRP A 563 -32.09 16.11 9.96
CA TRP A 563 -30.82 16.55 10.50
C TRP A 563 -30.79 16.48 12.03
N ASP A 564 -29.66 16.06 12.58
CA ASP A 564 -29.29 16.23 13.98
C ASP A 564 -27.91 16.88 14.03
N LEU A 565 -27.90 18.21 14.08
CA LEU A 565 -26.69 19.03 13.98
C LEU A 565 -25.92 19.06 15.31
N GLU A 566 -26.61 18.80 16.41
CA GLU A 566 -26.04 18.88 17.77
C GLU A 566 -25.59 17.50 18.31
N GLY A 567 -25.79 16.42 17.54
CA GLY A 567 -25.48 15.06 17.99
C GLY A 567 -26.38 14.54 19.12
N THR A 568 -27.59 15.09 19.28
CA THR A 568 -28.49 14.80 20.40
C THR A 568 -29.27 13.48 20.28
N GLY A 569 -29.29 12.89 19.09
CA GLY A 569 -30.11 11.73 18.72
C GLY A 569 -31.48 12.11 18.16
N THR A 570 -31.82 13.40 18.14
CA THR A 570 -33.12 13.88 17.66
C THR A 570 -32.98 14.48 16.26
N PHE A 571 -33.63 13.84 15.29
CA PHE A 571 -33.62 14.29 13.90
C PHE A 571 -34.81 15.18 13.59
N THR A 572 -34.56 16.27 12.86
CA THR A 572 -35.59 17.22 12.40
C THR A 572 -35.57 17.28 10.88
N ASP A 573 -36.73 17.12 10.24
CA ASP A 573 -36.87 17.19 8.78
C ASP A 573 -36.35 18.53 8.22
N GLY A 574 -35.64 18.46 7.09
CA GLY A 574 -35.03 19.64 6.47
C GLY A 574 -34.72 19.46 4.98
N PRO A 575 -34.24 20.54 4.32
CA PRO A 575 -33.70 20.45 2.97
C PRO A 575 -32.39 19.63 2.92
N ALA A 576 -31.93 19.30 1.70
CA ALA A 576 -30.64 18.62 1.49
C ALA A 576 -29.43 19.51 1.84
N GLU A 577 -29.62 20.83 1.92
CA GLU A 577 -28.57 21.81 2.27
C GLU A 577 -29.07 22.71 3.40
N ILE A 578 -28.30 22.85 4.48
CA ILE A 578 -28.68 23.60 5.69
C ILE A 578 -27.46 24.24 6.35
N SER A 579 -27.63 25.41 6.96
CA SER A 579 -26.58 26.09 7.74
C SER A 579 -26.89 26.01 9.23
N HIS A 580 -25.84 25.91 10.06
CA HIS A 580 -25.93 25.93 11.51
C HIS A 580 -24.78 26.72 12.12
N THR A 581 -25.02 27.42 13.23
CA THR A 581 -23.98 28.17 13.95
C THR A 581 -23.78 27.59 15.33
N TYR A 582 -22.62 26.98 15.56
CA TYR A 582 -22.22 26.51 16.88
C TYR A 582 -21.63 27.66 17.69
N THR A 583 -22.22 27.97 18.84
CA THR A 583 -21.81 29.12 19.67
C THR A 583 -20.95 28.75 20.87
N GLU A 584 -21.01 27.49 21.32
CA GLU A 584 -20.23 27.01 22.46
C GLU A 584 -19.05 26.17 21.97
N ASP A 585 -17.93 26.26 22.68
CA ASP A 585 -16.77 25.40 22.39
C ASP A 585 -17.09 23.96 22.79
N GLY A 586 -16.65 23.01 21.97
CA GLY A 586 -16.93 21.59 22.15
C GLY A 586 -16.83 20.82 20.84
N GLN A 587 -17.04 19.51 20.93
CA GLN A 587 -17.13 18.64 19.76
C GLN A 587 -18.59 18.25 19.52
N TYR A 588 -19.04 18.44 18.29
CA TYR A 588 -20.40 18.15 17.83
C TYR A 588 -20.34 17.09 16.73
N THR A 589 -21.31 16.19 16.70
CA THR A 589 -21.45 15.21 15.62
C THR A 589 -22.69 15.57 14.83
N ALA A 590 -22.50 16.29 13.72
CA ALA A 590 -23.58 16.65 12.82
C ALA A 590 -23.95 15.45 11.96
N ARG A 591 -25.24 15.13 11.89
CA ARG A 591 -25.75 13.93 11.22
C ARG A 591 -26.87 14.23 10.25
N VAL A 592 -26.88 13.48 9.16
CA VAL A 592 -28.02 13.45 8.23
C VAL A 592 -28.58 12.04 8.14
N ARG A 593 -29.90 11.95 8.19
CA ARG A 593 -30.68 10.76 7.88
C ARG A 593 -31.31 10.93 6.51
N VAL A 594 -30.94 10.05 5.59
CA VAL A 594 -31.50 10.00 4.24
C VAL A 594 -32.50 8.86 4.18
N THR A 595 -33.75 9.17 3.86
CA THR A 595 -34.84 8.19 3.77
C THR A 595 -35.40 8.17 2.36
N ASP A 596 -35.46 6.99 1.75
CA ASP A 596 -36.07 6.82 0.44
C ASP A 596 -37.61 6.72 0.50
N SER A 597 -38.25 6.79 -0.66
CA SER A 597 -39.71 6.66 -0.76
C SER A 597 -40.31 5.30 -0.34
N GLY A 598 -39.49 4.26 -0.21
CA GLY A 598 -39.85 2.95 0.35
C GLY A 598 -39.68 2.86 1.87
N GLY A 599 -39.10 3.88 2.51
CA GLY A 599 -38.89 3.98 3.95
C GLY A 599 -37.57 3.40 4.45
N ARG A 600 -36.63 3.02 3.58
CA ARG A 600 -35.29 2.60 4.01
C ARG A 600 -34.41 3.81 4.27
N VAL A 601 -33.46 3.64 5.18
CA VAL A 601 -32.71 4.72 5.79
C VAL A 601 -31.22 4.46 5.66
N SER A 602 -30.47 5.50 5.34
CA SER A 602 -29.01 5.57 5.49
C SER A 602 -28.66 6.76 6.38
N LEU A 603 -27.61 6.61 7.18
CA LEU A 603 -27.08 7.63 8.08
C LEU A 603 -25.63 7.91 7.72
N THR A 604 -25.20 9.15 7.88
CA THR A 604 -23.78 9.53 7.86
C THR A 604 -23.59 10.75 8.77
N SER A 605 -22.35 10.99 9.19
CA SER A 605 -22.01 12.09 10.08
C SER A 605 -20.68 12.75 9.74
N VAL A 606 -20.50 13.94 10.29
CA VAL A 606 -19.24 14.67 10.30
C VAL A 606 -19.04 15.29 11.69
N VAL A 607 -17.81 15.23 12.18
CA VAL A 607 -17.44 15.82 13.46
C VAL A 607 -17.04 17.28 13.26
N ILE A 608 -17.62 18.17 14.05
CA ILE A 608 -17.32 19.60 14.09
C ILE A 608 -16.68 19.93 15.43
N THR A 609 -15.46 20.47 15.42
CA THR A 609 -14.74 20.88 16.63
C THR A 609 -14.74 22.40 16.76
N VAL A 610 -15.37 22.92 17.80
CA VAL A 610 -15.50 24.36 18.07
C VAL A 610 -14.59 24.73 19.24
N GLY A 611 -13.81 25.79 19.08
CA GLY A 611 -12.85 26.27 20.08
C GLY A 611 -11.42 25.79 19.85
N ASN A 612 -11.16 25.05 18.78
CA ASN A 612 -9.82 24.70 18.29
C ASN A 612 -9.85 24.65 16.74
N THR A 613 -8.76 25.01 16.09
CA THR A 613 -8.62 24.97 14.62
C THR A 613 -7.55 23.94 14.26
N ALA A 614 -7.83 23.03 13.34
CA ALA A 614 -6.83 22.06 12.92
C ALA A 614 -5.60 22.78 12.31
N PRO A 615 -4.36 22.34 12.64
CA PRO A 615 -3.16 22.96 12.11
C PRO A 615 -3.07 22.71 10.59
N ILE A 616 -2.62 23.72 9.86
CA ILE A 616 -2.32 23.59 8.43
C ILE A 616 -0.85 23.20 8.29
N VAL A 617 -0.59 22.01 7.73
CA VAL A 617 0.75 21.52 7.41
C VAL A 617 0.99 21.66 5.92
N GLU A 618 2.14 22.22 5.55
CA GLU A 618 2.57 22.39 4.16
C GLU A 618 4.02 21.90 4.04
N ILE A 619 4.31 21.04 3.05
CA ILE A 619 5.68 20.75 2.63
C ILE A 619 6.04 21.79 1.56
N ILE A 620 6.91 22.74 1.91
CA ILE A 620 7.25 23.91 1.08
C ILE A 620 8.28 23.55 0.01
N THR A 621 9.24 22.71 0.38
CA THR A 621 10.22 22.16 -0.55
C THR A 621 10.54 20.73 -0.13
N PRO A 622 10.73 19.80 -1.07
CA PRO A 622 10.40 19.92 -2.49
C PRO A 622 8.89 20.11 -2.72
N GLU A 623 8.53 20.74 -3.84
CA GLU A 623 7.13 20.85 -4.27
C GLU A 623 6.60 19.49 -4.76
N ASN A 624 5.31 19.23 -4.61
CA ASN A 624 4.70 17.96 -5.01
C ASN A 624 4.93 17.66 -6.51
N GLY A 625 5.33 16.45 -6.87
CA GLY A 625 5.64 16.05 -8.25
C GLY A 625 7.03 16.48 -8.74
N SER A 626 7.89 17.01 -7.87
CA SER A 626 9.29 17.32 -8.21
C SER A 626 10.07 16.07 -8.61
N PHE A 627 11.13 16.23 -9.41
CA PHE A 627 11.97 15.11 -9.85
C PHE A 627 13.24 14.95 -9.01
N THR A 628 13.67 13.70 -8.83
CA THR A 628 14.93 13.35 -8.14
C THR A 628 15.57 12.10 -8.77
N ASP A 629 16.89 11.98 -8.65
CA ASP A 629 17.63 10.76 -8.89
C ASP A 629 17.81 9.97 -7.59
N TRP A 630 18.04 8.65 -7.70
CA TRP A 630 18.38 7.82 -6.54
C TRP A 630 19.79 8.15 -6.01
N GLY A 631 19.92 8.35 -4.70
CA GLY A 631 21.15 8.78 -4.03
C GLY A 631 21.27 10.30 -3.85
N ASP A 632 20.29 11.07 -4.35
CA ASP A 632 20.24 12.52 -4.16
C ASP A 632 20.01 12.89 -2.69
N LYS A 633 20.65 13.97 -2.25
CA LYS A 633 20.34 14.59 -0.96
C LYS A 633 19.25 15.64 -1.13
N VAL A 634 18.02 15.27 -0.81
CA VAL A 634 16.86 16.17 -0.88
C VAL A 634 16.69 16.87 0.46
N ALA A 635 16.90 18.18 0.48
CA ALA A 635 16.52 19.02 1.60
C ALA A 635 15.01 19.29 1.53
N PHE A 636 14.33 19.20 2.67
CA PHE A 636 12.92 19.54 2.75
C PHE A 636 12.60 20.49 3.91
N GLU A 637 11.55 21.29 3.72
CA GLU A 637 11.01 22.24 4.69
C GLU A 637 9.52 22.03 4.87
N VAL A 638 9.10 21.89 6.13
CA VAL A 638 7.71 21.82 6.55
C VAL A 638 7.35 23.11 7.27
N LYS A 639 6.27 23.74 6.83
CA LYS A 639 5.66 24.87 7.49
C LYS A 639 4.36 24.42 8.12
N VAL A 640 4.21 24.72 9.40
CA VAL A 640 2.94 24.52 10.12
C VAL A 640 2.39 25.89 10.50
N THR A 641 1.08 26.07 10.34
CA THR A 641 0.37 27.25 10.81
C THR A 641 -0.80 26.81 11.67
N ASP A 642 -0.85 27.35 12.89
CA ASP A 642 -1.90 27.08 13.87
C ASP A 642 -2.30 28.42 14.52
N PRO A 643 -3.58 28.83 14.48
CA PRO A 643 -4.03 30.08 15.10
C PRO A 643 -3.90 30.13 16.63
N GLU A 644 -3.97 28.98 17.30
CA GLU A 644 -4.08 28.82 18.74
C GLU A 644 -2.73 28.62 19.44
N GLU A 645 -1.70 28.13 18.74
CA GLU A 645 -0.39 27.91 19.34
C GLU A 645 0.82 28.38 18.51
N THR A 646 1.94 28.58 19.22
CA THR A 646 3.25 28.75 18.56
C THR A 646 3.81 27.38 18.26
N ILE A 647 4.13 27.14 16.99
CA ILE A 647 4.62 25.84 16.52
C ILE A 647 5.94 25.46 17.18
N ASP A 648 5.95 24.26 17.77
CA ASP A 648 7.17 23.58 18.19
C ASP A 648 7.61 22.60 17.10
N CYS A 649 8.64 22.98 16.33
CA CYS A 649 9.17 22.14 15.27
C CYS A 649 9.61 20.74 15.73
N SER A 650 9.91 20.52 17.01
CA SER A 650 10.25 19.18 17.50
C SER A 650 9.06 18.20 17.53
N ARG A 651 7.83 18.71 17.41
CA ARG A 651 6.59 17.93 17.32
C ARG A 651 6.13 17.68 15.89
N VAL A 652 6.71 18.36 14.89
CA VAL A 652 6.47 18.04 13.48
C VAL A 652 7.08 16.67 13.23
N LEU A 653 6.25 15.70 12.88
CA LEU A 653 6.69 14.35 12.51
C LEU A 653 6.74 14.26 11.00
N TRP A 654 7.77 13.61 10.46
CA TRP A 654 7.89 13.39 9.03
C TRP A 654 8.39 11.99 8.74
N SER A 655 8.07 11.51 7.55
CA SER A 655 8.54 10.25 6.99
C SER A 655 8.95 10.43 5.54
N TYR A 656 10.06 9.81 5.16
CA TYR A 656 10.37 9.53 3.76
C TYR A 656 10.14 8.05 3.49
N GLY A 657 9.42 7.75 2.41
CA GLY A 657 9.15 6.40 1.96
C GLY A 657 9.38 6.21 0.48
N LEU A 658 9.45 4.96 0.08
CA LEU A 658 9.45 4.52 -1.31
C LEU A 658 8.04 4.06 -1.66
N GLY A 659 7.39 4.79 -2.55
CA GLY A 659 6.12 4.42 -3.14
C GLY A 659 6.30 3.46 -4.31
N HIS A 660 5.34 2.58 -4.52
CA HIS A 660 5.25 1.78 -5.73
C HIS A 660 3.82 1.47 -6.17
N ASP A 661 3.69 1.19 -7.47
CA ASP A 661 2.43 0.94 -8.18
C ASP A 661 1.34 2.03 -8.04
N ASN A 662 1.72 3.24 -7.61
CA ASN A 662 0.85 4.38 -7.35
C ASN A 662 -0.25 4.15 -6.29
N THR A 663 -0.16 3.08 -5.50
CA THR A 663 -1.17 2.70 -4.52
C THR A 663 -0.67 2.88 -3.09
N HIS A 664 0.61 2.59 -2.82
CA HIS A 664 1.13 2.62 -1.46
C HIS A 664 2.62 2.94 -1.40
N ALA A 665 3.13 3.18 -0.19
CA ALA A 665 4.54 3.47 0.07
C ALA A 665 5.05 2.81 1.35
N HIS A 666 6.32 2.42 1.41
CA HIS A 666 6.98 1.93 2.61
C HIS A 666 7.92 2.99 3.19
N PRO A 667 7.98 3.21 4.51
CA PRO A 667 8.71 4.31 5.11
C PRO A 667 10.16 3.87 5.34
N LEU A 668 11.09 4.50 4.67
CA LEU A 668 12.51 4.21 4.82
C LEU A 668 13.09 4.95 6.02
N PHE A 669 12.68 6.21 6.19
CA PHE A 669 13.12 7.07 7.29
C PHE A 669 11.95 7.76 7.94
N THR A 670 12.05 7.96 9.24
CA THR A 670 11.17 8.85 9.98
C THR A 670 12.01 9.79 10.82
N GLY A 671 11.45 10.94 11.13
CA GLY A 671 12.09 11.89 12.03
C GLY A 671 11.12 12.96 12.50
N SER A 672 11.71 13.99 13.10
CA SER A 672 10.96 15.16 13.57
C SER A 672 11.72 16.44 13.27
N GLY A 673 11.02 17.55 13.09
CA GLY A 673 11.63 18.83 12.73
C GLY A 673 10.89 19.50 11.56
N CYS A 674 10.95 20.83 11.50
CA CYS A 674 10.46 21.59 10.36
C CYS A 674 11.42 21.55 9.16
N THR A 675 12.64 21.05 9.32
CA THR A 675 13.59 20.87 8.22
C THR A 675 14.37 19.58 8.40
N ALA A 676 14.70 18.92 7.28
CA ALA A 676 15.68 17.85 7.26
C ALA A 676 16.30 17.70 5.87
N THR A 677 17.32 16.84 5.78
CA THR A 677 17.87 16.38 4.51
C THR A 677 17.79 14.87 4.52
N ILE A 678 17.12 14.33 3.50
CA ILE A 678 17.02 12.89 3.26
C ILE A 678 17.93 12.54 2.08
N GLU A 679 18.42 11.32 2.07
CA GLU A 679 19.07 10.75 0.89
C GLU A 679 18.03 9.84 0.23
N THR A 680 17.72 10.06 -1.04
CA THR A 680 16.78 9.20 -1.78
C THR A 680 17.42 7.83 -1.96
N GLN A 681 16.65 6.77 -1.74
CA GLN A 681 17.17 5.42 -1.84
C GLN A 681 16.27 4.61 -2.76
N SER A 682 16.85 4.04 -3.81
CA SER A 682 16.26 2.87 -4.44
C SER A 682 16.49 1.71 -3.49
N GLU A 683 15.42 1.17 -2.93
CA GLU A 683 15.56 0.05 -2.03
C GLU A 683 16.06 -1.17 -2.83
N ALA A 684 17.06 -1.87 -2.29
CA ALA A 684 17.63 -3.06 -2.92
C ALA A 684 16.66 -4.25 -2.78
N GLY A 685 15.60 -4.24 -3.58
CA GLY A 685 14.51 -5.22 -3.51
C GLY A 685 13.58 -5.18 -4.72
N HIS A 686 13.28 -3.98 -5.24
CA HIS A 686 12.41 -3.80 -6.39
C HIS A 686 13.10 -4.19 -7.71
N GLY A 687 12.39 -4.91 -8.57
CA GLY A 687 12.83 -5.28 -9.90
C GLY A 687 12.81 -4.09 -10.86
N GLU A 688 13.36 -4.27 -12.06
CA GLU A 688 13.34 -3.24 -13.13
C GLU A 688 11.95 -2.95 -13.68
N THR A 689 10.94 -3.72 -13.25
CA THR A 689 9.54 -3.71 -13.71
C THR A 689 8.59 -2.94 -12.80
N GLU A 690 9.06 -2.51 -11.64
CA GLU A 690 8.22 -1.88 -10.62
C GLU A 690 8.21 -0.36 -10.81
N ASN A 691 7.02 0.25 -10.76
CA ASN A 691 6.91 1.70 -10.72
C ASN A 691 7.36 2.16 -9.33
N ILE A 692 8.46 2.91 -9.22
CA ILE A 692 8.98 3.37 -7.93
C ILE A 692 9.17 4.88 -7.87
N TYR A 693 8.76 5.50 -6.76
CA TYR A 693 8.86 6.95 -6.54
C TYR A 693 9.10 7.29 -5.06
N GLY A 694 9.62 8.49 -4.78
CA GLY A 694 9.81 8.95 -3.41
C GLY A 694 8.55 9.58 -2.83
N VAL A 695 8.31 9.42 -1.53
CA VAL A 695 7.19 10.05 -0.81
C VAL A 695 7.71 10.73 0.44
N ILE A 696 7.37 12.00 0.64
CA ILE A 696 7.59 12.72 1.91
C ILE A 696 6.23 12.99 2.53
N GLY A 697 5.98 12.44 3.72
CA GLY A 697 4.83 12.76 4.54
C GLY A 697 5.25 13.61 5.74
N ALA A 698 4.42 14.58 6.12
CA ALA A 698 4.61 15.39 7.32
C ALA A 698 3.29 15.55 8.06
N SER A 699 3.33 15.57 9.39
CA SER A 699 2.15 15.78 10.22
C SER A 699 2.46 16.56 11.49
N TYR A 700 1.43 17.21 12.03
CA TYR A 700 1.49 17.92 13.30
C TYR A 700 0.14 17.80 14.02
N THR A 701 0.18 17.33 15.27
CA THR A 701 -0.98 17.37 16.16
C THR A 701 -0.82 18.55 17.11
N ASP A 702 -1.82 19.43 17.16
CA ASP A 702 -1.85 20.56 18.08
C ASP A 702 -2.02 20.09 19.55
N SER A 703 -2.11 21.03 20.49
CA SER A 703 -2.29 20.70 21.92
C SER A 703 -3.76 20.58 22.37
N GLY A 704 -4.72 20.90 21.49
CA GLY A 704 -6.11 21.12 21.83
C GLY A 704 -6.31 22.26 22.83
N THR A 705 -7.52 22.32 23.40
CA THR A 705 -7.88 23.28 24.45
C THR A 705 -8.52 22.57 25.65
N ALA A 706 -8.97 23.34 26.64
CA ALA A 706 -9.69 22.78 27.79
C ALA A 706 -11.08 22.21 27.41
N THR A 707 -11.62 22.62 26.26
CA THR A 707 -12.99 22.32 25.80
C THR A 707 -13.06 21.62 24.45
N ALA A 708 -11.98 21.68 23.65
CA ALA A 708 -11.87 21.03 22.36
C ALA A 708 -10.64 20.10 22.32
N PRO A 709 -10.74 18.90 21.70
CA PRO A 709 -9.63 17.97 21.61
C PRO A 709 -8.53 18.50 20.69
N ALA A 710 -7.36 17.85 20.76
CA ALA A 710 -6.27 18.10 19.84
C ALA A 710 -6.64 17.64 18.42
N LEU A 711 -6.19 18.38 17.41
CA LEU A 711 -6.45 18.10 15.99
C LEU A 711 -5.16 17.84 15.22
N LEU A 712 -5.25 16.99 14.20
CA LEU A 712 -4.14 16.62 13.32
C LEU A 712 -4.25 17.39 12.00
N GLY A 713 -3.11 17.91 11.53
CA GLY A 713 -2.91 18.28 10.15
C GLY A 713 -1.76 17.48 9.55
N ASP A 714 -1.84 17.19 8.25
CA ASP A 714 -0.81 16.48 7.51
C ASP A 714 -0.67 17.00 6.07
N ALA A 715 0.45 16.66 5.44
CA ALA A 715 0.75 16.93 4.05
C ALA A 715 1.63 15.83 3.47
N VAL A 716 1.49 15.59 2.16
CA VAL A 716 2.32 14.65 1.39
C VAL A 716 2.83 15.30 0.12
N THR A 717 4.09 15.01 -0.19
CA THR A 717 4.77 15.37 -1.43
C THR A 717 5.33 14.11 -2.08
N LEU A 718 5.00 13.90 -3.35
CA LEU A 718 5.54 12.85 -4.21
C LEU A 718 6.77 13.38 -4.95
N LEU A 719 7.78 12.52 -5.09
CA LEU A 719 9.02 12.77 -5.81
C LEU A 719 9.14 11.77 -6.95
N ASN A 720 9.02 12.26 -8.18
CA ASN A 720 9.12 11.45 -9.37
C ASN A 720 10.57 11.03 -9.63
N PRO A 721 10.83 9.78 -10.04
CA PRO A 721 12.08 9.48 -10.72
C PRO A 721 12.15 10.30 -12.02
N ARG A 722 13.36 10.68 -12.44
CA ARG A 722 13.53 11.41 -13.72
C ARG A 722 13.07 10.61 -14.92
N GLU A 723 13.11 9.28 -14.84
CA GLU A 723 12.64 8.38 -15.88
C GLU A 723 11.22 7.91 -15.56
N LEU A 724 10.25 8.30 -16.38
CA LEU A 724 8.87 7.84 -16.31
C LEU A 724 8.61 6.87 -17.45
N GLN A 725 8.38 5.60 -17.11
CA GLN A 725 8.03 4.55 -18.04
C GLN A 725 6.58 4.66 -18.49
N ALA A 726 6.32 4.44 -19.78
CA ALA A 726 5.02 4.66 -20.39
C ALA A 726 3.95 3.67 -19.91
N GLU A 727 4.36 2.45 -19.54
CA GLU A 727 3.50 1.44 -18.94
C GLU A 727 3.00 1.82 -17.53
N HIS A 728 3.66 2.78 -16.88
CA HIS A 728 3.32 3.26 -15.54
C HIS A 728 2.55 4.58 -15.54
N ALA A 729 1.99 5.00 -16.69
CA ALA A 729 1.13 6.16 -16.74
C ALA A 729 -0.09 6.01 -15.82
N ASP A 730 -0.35 7.03 -14.99
CA ASP A 730 -1.43 7.04 -13.99
C ASP A 730 -2.83 6.93 -14.63
N ALA A 731 -2.96 7.42 -15.86
CA ALA A 731 -4.16 7.25 -16.65
C ALA A 731 -3.83 7.17 -18.13
N THR A 732 -4.68 6.43 -18.84
CA THR A 732 -4.61 6.31 -20.30
C THR A 732 -5.99 6.51 -20.91
N SER A 733 -6.02 6.85 -22.19
CA SER A 733 -7.26 6.87 -22.97
C SER A 733 -7.12 6.18 -24.31
N GLY A 734 -8.27 5.96 -24.92
CA GLY A 734 -8.35 5.42 -26.27
C GLY A 734 -8.04 3.93 -26.30
N GLY A 735 -7.38 3.50 -27.39
CA GLY A 735 -7.07 2.09 -27.66
C GLY A 735 -5.67 1.67 -27.25
N THR A 736 -4.92 2.50 -26.50
CA THR A 736 -3.54 2.24 -26.09
C THR A 736 -3.40 0.86 -25.44
N GLN A 737 -2.30 0.16 -25.76
CA GLN A 737 -2.04 -1.20 -25.27
C GLN A 737 -0.64 -1.26 -24.65
N ILE A 738 -0.55 -1.81 -23.44
CA ILE A 738 0.72 -2.17 -22.81
C ILE A 738 1.08 -3.59 -23.27
N VAL A 739 2.28 -3.77 -23.80
CA VAL A 739 2.75 -5.07 -24.31
C VAL A 739 4.16 -5.36 -23.81
N ASP A 740 4.45 -6.64 -23.54
CA ASP A 740 5.80 -7.07 -23.15
C ASP A 740 6.79 -6.92 -24.33
N ASP A 741 7.96 -6.34 -24.04
CA ASP A 741 9.11 -6.21 -24.93
C ASP A 741 10.39 -6.22 -24.10
N THR A 742 11.14 -7.33 -24.12
CA THR A 742 12.40 -7.46 -23.35
C THR A 742 13.52 -6.50 -23.78
N THR A 743 13.31 -5.70 -24.83
CA THR A 743 14.25 -4.64 -25.26
C THR A 743 13.84 -3.24 -24.79
N ALA A 744 12.64 -3.11 -24.25
CA ALA A 744 12.18 -1.93 -23.52
C ALA A 744 12.79 -1.93 -22.10
N HIS A 745 12.91 -0.76 -21.49
CA HIS A 745 13.11 -0.68 -20.05
C HIS A 745 11.82 -1.14 -19.37
N GLY A 746 11.90 -1.73 -18.16
CA GLY A 746 10.69 -2.30 -17.52
C GLY A 746 10.06 -3.48 -18.25
N VAL A 747 10.73 -3.98 -19.30
CA VAL A 747 10.30 -5.06 -20.19
C VAL A 747 8.93 -4.86 -20.84
N ARG A 748 8.39 -3.65 -20.84
CA ARG A 748 7.08 -3.30 -21.40
C ARG A 748 7.13 -1.98 -22.14
N LYS A 749 6.14 -1.76 -23.00
CA LYS A 749 5.98 -0.51 -23.75
C LYS A 749 4.52 -0.23 -24.06
N VAL A 750 4.22 1.02 -24.37
CA VAL A 750 2.93 1.43 -24.93
C VAL A 750 2.95 1.32 -26.45
N THR A 751 1.97 0.63 -26.99
CA THR A 751 1.68 0.49 -28.41
C THR A 751 0.27 1.00 -28.72
N SER A 752 -0.09 1.03 -30.01
CA SER A 752 -1.38 1.55 -30.47
C SER A 752 -1.65 2.96 -29.97
N PHE A 753 -0.60 3.79 -29.91
CA PHE A 753 -0.71 5.17 -29.45
C PHE A 753 -1.11 6.08 -30.61
N ASP A 754 -2.40 6.02 -30.95
CA ASP A 754 -2.99 6.63 -32.14
C ASP A 754 -3.37 8.11 -31.93
N GLU A 755 -3.75 8.79 -33.01
CA GLU A 755 -4.20 10.19 -32.94
C GLU A 755 -5.46 10.34 -32.08
N GLY A 756 -5.37 11.17 -31.04
CA GLY A 756 -6.46 11.41 -30.09
C GLY A 756 -6.34 10.61 -28.79
N ASP A 757 -5.47 9.60 -28.75
CA ASP A 757 -5.14 8.87 -27.53
C ASP A 757 -4.19 9.70 -26.66
N TRP A 758 -4.18 9.42 -25.35
CA TRP A 758 -3.25 10.05 -24.42
C TRP A 758 -2.84 9.12 -23.28
N LEU A 759 -1.66 9.42 -22.73
CA LEU A 759 -1.14 8.93 -21.44
C LEU A 759 -1.03 10.13 -20.49
N ALA A 760 -1.14 9.93 -19.19
CA ALA A 760 -1.01 11.01 -18.21
C ALA A 760 -0.17 10.62 -17.00
N TYR A 761 0.59 11.59 -16.49
CA TYR A 761 1.36 11.49 -15.25
C TYR A 761 0.96 12.61 -14.27
N ASP A 762 0.71 12.29 -13.01
CA ASP A 762 0.15 13.17 -11.98
C ASP A 762 0.60 12.73 -10.57
N PRO A 763 1.27 13.58 -9.78
CA PRO A 763 1.62 14.98 -10.04
C PRO A 763 2.94 15.13 -10.78
N VAL A 764 3.08 16.18 -11.59
CA VAL A 764 4.36 16.61 -12.17
C VAL A 764 4.65 18.05 -11.80
N ASN A 765 5.91 18.34 -11.45
CA ASN A 765 6.43 19.70 -11.28
C ASN A 765 7.76 19.82 -12.02
N LEU A 766 7.83 20.78 -12.95
CA LEU A 766 8.96 20.93 -13.85
C LEU A 766 10.09 21.80 -13.29
N VAL A 767 10.03 22.22 -12.02
CA VAL A 767 11.15 22.91 -11.36
C VAL A 767 12.42 22.06 -11.47
N GLY A 768 13.52 22.70 -11.88
CA GLY A 768 14.80 22.01 -12.10
C GLY A 768 14.92 21.25 -13.42
N ILE A 769 13.86 21.10 -14.22
CA ILE A 769 13.93 20.40 -15.52
C ILE A 769 14.31 21.36 -16.66
N THR A 770 15.21 20.92 -17.54
CA THR A 770 15.67 21.67 -18.71
C THR A 770 15.21 21.08 -20.05
N GLY A 771 14.90 19.78 -20.11
CA GLY A 771 14.45 19.10 -21.32
C GLY A 771 13.66 17.84 -21.01
N VAL A 772 13.11 17.24 -22.07
CA VAL A 772 12.53 15.89 -22.00
C VAL A 772 13.05 15.08 -23.17
N GLU A 773 13.51 13.88 -22.87
CA GLU A 773 13.94 12.89 -23.84
C GLU A 773 12.91 11.77 -23.93
N ALA A 774 12.47 11.46 -25.15
CA ALA A 774 11.61 10.31 -25.40
C ALA A 774 12.42 9.15 -25.96
N ARG A 775 12.29 7.97 -25.35
CA ARG A 775 12.76 6.71 -25.93
C ARG A 775 11.59 6.04 -26.63
N ALA A 776 11.65 6.02 -27.97
CA ALA A 776 10.52 5.59 -28.80
C ALA A 776 10.95 4.92 -30.11
N ILE A 777 10.03 4.18 -30.72
CA ILE A 777 10.14 3.59 -32.07
C ILE A 777 9.04 4.19 -32.95
N GLY A 778 9.32 4.37 -34.24
CA GLY A 778 8.29 4.67 -35.24
C GLY A 778 8.43 6.04 -35.88
N THR A 779 7.32 6.60 -36.35
CA THR A 779 7.31 7.92 -36.98
C THR A 779 6.04 8.66 -36.62
N GLY A 780 6.20 9.76 -35.89
CA GLY A 780 5.13 10.62 -35.41
C GLY A 780 5.67 11.67 -34.45
N THR A 781 4.79 12.51 -33.91
CA THR A 781 5.14 13.56 -32.95
C THR A 781 4.48 13.26 -31.61
N LEU A 782 5.26 13.24 -30.55
CA LEU A 782 4.77 13.28 -29.17
C LEU A 782 4.58 14.74 -28.75
N SER A 783 3.48 15.03 -28.09
CA SER A 783 3.13 16.37 -27.61
C SER A 783 2.79 16.30 -26.12
N LEU A 784 3.57 16.99 -25.30
CA LEU A 784 3.34 17.11 -23.86
C LEU A 784 2.48 18.36 -23.59
N ARG A 785 1.42 18.18 -22.81
CA ARG A 785 0.38 19.17 -22.52
C ARG A 785 0.15 19.26 -21.02
N TRP A 786 -0.21 20.45 -20.53
CA TRP A 786 -0.33 20.73 -19.10
C TRP A 786 -1.80 20.82 -18.68
N GLY A 787 -2.19 20.09 -17.64
CA GLY A 787 -3.52 20.11 -16.99
C GLY A 787 -4.67 19.47 -17.79
N ALA A 788 -4.64 19.48 -19.12
CA ALA A 788 -5.65 18.85 -19.97
C ALA A 788 -5.08 18.26 -21.26
N ALA A 789 -5.66 17.14 -21.71
CA ALA A 789 -5.24 16.44 -22.92
C ALA A 789 -5.44 17.25 -24.23
N ASP A 790 -6.31 18.26 -24.22
CA ASP A 790 -6.61 19.13 -25.37
C ASP A 790 -5.97 20.53 -25.25
N ALA A 791 -5.24 20.83 -24.18
CA ALA A 791 -4.49 22.08 -24.01
C ALA A 791 -3.33 22.17 -25.01
N GLU A 792 -2.92 23.38 -25.42
CA GLU A 792 -1.76 23.55 -26.31
C GLU A 792 -0.50 22.89 -25.74
N PRO A 793 0.35 22.25 -26.57
CA PRO A 793 1.53 21.56 -26.07
C PRO A 793 2.61 22.55 -25.68
N PHE A 794 3.20 22.37 -24.50
CA PHE A 794 4.36 23.14 -24.06
C PHE A 794 5.68 22.56 -24.61
N LEU A 795 5.64 21.30 -25.07
CA LEU A 795 6.77 20.61 -25.69
C LEU A 795 6.31 19.63 -26.77
N THR A 796 7.05 19.56 -27.87
CA THR A 796 6.88 18.52 -28.89
C THR A 796 8.19 17.78 -29.14
N ILE A 797 8.10 16.47 -29.40
CA ILE A 797 9.23 15.59 -29.69
C ILE A 797 8.92 14.82 -30.97
N ASP A 798 9.70 15.05 -32.03
CA ASP A 798 9.53 14.38 -33.32
C ASP A 798 10.28 13.04 -33.34
N VAL A 799 9.54 11.95 -33.35
CA VAL A 799 10.07 10.59 -33.50
C VAL A 799 10.16 10.26 -34.99
N ALA A 800 11.36 9.97 -35.50
CA ALA A 800 11.59 9.73 -36.92
C ALA A 800 12.49 8.50 -37.17
N ASN A 801 12.13 7.35 -36.60
CA ASN A 801 12.89 6.12 -36.70
C ASN A 801 12.04 4.91 -37.14
N THR A 802 12.17 4.56 -38.41
CA THR A 802 11.49 3.41 -39.03
C THR A 802 12.30 2.11 -38.98
N SER A 803 13.47 2.09 -38.31
CA SER A 803 14.36 0.92 -38.29
C SER A 803 13.87 -0.21 -37.38
N GLY A 804 12.90 0.06 -36.51
CA GLY A 804 12.44 -0.88 -35.48
C GLY A 804 13.38 -0.99 -34.28
N ALA A 805 14.40 -0.13 -34.18
CA ALA A 805 15.25 0.02 -33.01
C ALA A 805 14.82 1.24 -32.18
N TRP A 806 15.06 1.21 -30.88
CA TRP A 806 14.83 2.35 -29.99
C TRP A 806 15.65 3.58 -30.40
N THR A 807 15.03 4.75 -30.28
CA THR A 807 15.68 6.05 -30.44
C THR A 807 15.35 6.93 -29.27
N GLU A 808 16.38 7.57 -28.73
CA GLU A 808 16.30 8.65 -27.76
C GLU A 808 16.27 9.98 -28.53
N THR A 809 15.22 10.75 -28.34
CA THR A 809 15.07 12.08 -28.95
C THR A 809 14.77 13.09 -27.85
N SER A 810 15.70 14.02 -27.63
CA SER A 810 15.56 15.10 -26.65
C SER A 810 15.05 16.38 -27.28
N SER A 811 14.13 17.05 -26.58
CA SER A 811 13.69 18.42 -26.86
C SER A 811 13.87 19.30 -25.62
N PRO A 812 14.42 20.53 -25.77
CA PRO A 812 14.56 21.46 -24.65
C PRO A 812 13.21 22.07 -24.27
N LEU A 813 13.04 22.41 -22.98
CA LEU A 813 11.90 23.20 -22.54
C LEU A 813 12.07 24.66 -22.98
N VAL A 814 11.30 25.06 -24.00
CA VAL A 814 11.19 26.46 -24.47
C VAL A 814 10.03 27.21 -23.83
N GLU A 815 9.14 26.47 -23.17
CA GLU A 815 8.07 26.94 -22.31
C GLU A 815 8.03 26.00 -21.09
N VAL A 816 7.81 26.57 -19.90
CA VAL A 816 7.84 25.82 -18.65
C VAL A 816 6.58 26.19 -17.85
N PRO A 817 5.59 25.29 -17.78
CA PRO A 817 4.49 25.43 -16.84
C PRO A 817 4.97 25.62 -15.40
N GLU A 818 4.25 26.45 -14.64
CA GLU A 818 4.55 26.73 -13.23
C GLU A 818 3.68 25.88 -12.30
N GLY A 819 4.26 25.48 -11.16
CA GLY A 819 3.58 24.70 -10.13
C GLY A 819 3.47 23.21 -10.46
N THR A 820 2.50 22.58 -9.81
CA THR A 820 2.24 21.15 -9.90
C THR A 820 0.91 20.90 -10.59
N ASP A 821 0.89 20.06 -11.62
CA ASP A 821 -0.32 19.62 -12.33
C ASP A 821 -0.03 18.30 -13.06
N ARG A 822 -1.02 17.82 -13.78
CA ARG A 822 -0.94 16.62 -14.62
C ARG A 822 -0.29 16.94 -15.98
N VAL A 823 0.64 16.08 -16.41
CA VAL A 823 1.20 16.11 -17.77
C VAL A 823 0.52 15.07 -18.62
N TYR A 824 -0.11 15.49 -19.71
CA TYR A 824 -0.65 14.62 -20.74
C TYR A 824 0.32 14.48 -21.89
N VAL A 825 0.52 13.25 -22.34
CA VAL A 825 1.27 12.94 -23.56
C VAL A 825 0.28 12.51 -24.61
N THR A 826 0.34 13.15 -25.78
CA THR A 826 -0.49 12.84 -26.95
C THR A 826 0.40 12.51 -28.14
N SER A 827 -0.13 11.74 -29.09
CA SER A 827 0.60 11.27 -30.26
C SER A 827 -0.16 11.63 -31.55
N THR A 828 0.57 11.85 -32.64
CA THR A 828 -0.03 11.92 -33.99
C THR A 828 -0.28 10.53 -34.61
N GLY A 829 -0.09 9.46 -33.83
CA GLY A 829 -0.06 8.08 -34.32
C GLY A 829 1.30 7.65 -34.84
N GLY A 830 1.51 6.33 -34.89
CA GLY A 830 2.71 5.71 -35.48
C GLY A 830 3.94 5.66 -34.57
N VAL A 831 3.77 5.86 -33.27
CA VAL A 831 4.82 5.81 -32.25
C VAL A 831 4.54 4.68 -31.26
N GLU A 832 5.56 3.88 -30.94
CA GLU A 832 5.59 3.02 -29.77
C GLU A 832 6.49 3.70 -28.73
N LEU A 833 5.97 3.90 -27.52
CA LEU A 833 6.63 4.66 -26.47
C LEU A 833 7.07 3.73 -25.35
N ASP A 834 8.33 3.85 -24.95
CA ASP A 834 8.89 3.12 -23.82
C ASP A 834 9.00 4.02 -22.60
N GLN A 835 9.72 5.14 -22.68
CA GLN A 835 9.82 6.05 -21.54
C GLN A 835 10.04 7.51 -21.93
N LEU A 836 9.81 8.39 -20.95
CA LEU A 836 10.19 9.80 -20.97
C LEU A 836 11.19 10.07 -19.85
N ALA A 837 12.34 10.64 -20.19
CA ALA A 837 13.32 11.11 -19.21
C ALA A 837 13.25 12.63 -19.09
N PHE A 838 12.97 13.15 -17.90
CA PHE A 838 12.95 14.57 -17.57
C PHE A 838 14.36 15.02 -17.16
N THR A 839 15.04 15.67 -18.09
CA THR A 839 16.48 15.92 -18.02
C THR A 839 16.83 17.27 -17.41
N THR A 840 17.97 17.31 -16.72
CA THR A 840 18.64 18.55 -16.29
C THR A 840 20.06 18.53 -16.85
N SER A 841 20.32 19.26 -17.94
CA SER A 841 21.60 19.14 -18.66
C SER A 841 22.04 20.42 -19.39
N THR A 842 23.35 20.56 -19.57
CA THR A 842 23.95 21.60 -20.41
C THR A 842 23.64 21.41 -21.90
N SER A 843 23.37 20.17 -22.35
CA SER A 843 22.89 19.89 -23.70
C SER A 843 21.53 20.51 -23.97
N ASP A 844 20.63 20.47 -23.00
CA ASP A 844 19.30 21.08 -23.15
C ASP A 844 19.42 22.60 -23.20
N ILE A 845 20.34 23.21 -22.42
CA ILE A 845 20.63 24.65 -22.52
C ILE A 845 21.14 25.00 -23.92
N ARG A 846 22.01 24.18 -24.52
CA ARG A 846 22.47 24.39 -25.91
C ARG A 846 21.31 24.32 -26.90
N ALA A 847 20.47 23.29 -26.80
CA ALA A 847 19.31 23.14 -27.67
C ALA A 847 18.29 24.28 -27.50
N LEU A 848 18.10 24.77 -26.27
CA LEU A 848 17.28 25.95 -25.97
C LEU A 848 17.83 27.19 -26.68
N LEU A 849 19.13 27.43 -26.62
CA LEU A 849 19.77 28.56 -27.31
C LEU A 849 19.58 28.47 -28.83
N ASP A 850 19.72 27.28 -29.41
CA ASP A 850 19.50 27.04 -30.84
C ASP A 850 18.04 27.33 -31.23
N ALA A 851 17.07 26.85 -30.44
CA ALA A 851 15.64 27.11 -30.67
C ALA A 851 15.32 28.60 -30.59
N LEU A 852 15.85 29.31 -29.58
CA LEU A 852 15.65 30.74 -29.42
C LEU A 852 16.31 31.56 -30.56
N GLU A 853 17.44 31.11 -31.14
CA GLU A 853 18.05 31.77 -32.31
C GLU A 853 17.23 31.56 -33.57
N ALA A 854 16.75 30.32 -33.78
CA ALA A 854 15.91 29.96 -34.91
C ALA A 854 14.62 30.77 -34.94
N ASP A 855 14.02 31.02 -33.77
CA ASP A 855 12.83 31.87 -33.60
C ASP A 855 13.13 33.37 -33.55
N HIS A 856 14.40 33.77 -33.73
CA HIS A 856 14.87 35.16 -33.70
C HIS A 856 14.64 35.89 -32.36
N ARG A 857 14.49 35.13 -31.27
CA ARG A 857 14.35 35.65 -29.90
C ARG A 857 15.69 36.06 -29.30
N ILE A 858 16.77 35.40 -29.73
CA ILE A 858 18.15 35.80 -29.41
C ILE A 858 18.99 36.02 -30.68
N THR A 859 20.13 36.70 -30.53
CA THR A 859 21.09 36.85 -31.63
C THR A 859 22.04 35.66 -31.70
N ARG A 860 22.52 35.32 -32.90
CA ARG A 860 23.61 34.35 -33.10
C ARG A 860 24.87 34.63 -32.26
N GLY A 861 25.16 35.90 -31.98
CA GLY A 861 26.30 36.26 -31.13
C GLY A 861 26.10 35.92 -29.65
N ALA A 862 24.84 35.85 -29.18
CA ALA A 862 24.50 35.41 -27.84
C ALA A 862 24.51 33.88 -27.75
N GLU A 863 23.89 33.20 -28.72
CA GLU A 863 23.94 31.74 -28.87
C GLU A 863 25.38 31.23 -28.86
N ALA A 864 26.22 31.66 -29.81
CA ALA A 864 27.60 31.18 -29.91
C ALA A 864 28.44 31.47 -28.65
N SER A 865 28.25 32.64 -28.03
CA SER A 865 29.02 33.01 -26.83
C SER A 865 28.67 32.15 -25.62
N PHE A 866 27.39 31.81 -25.43
CA PHE A 866 26.98 30.91 -24.35
C PHE A 866 27.25 29.45 -24.70
N GLY A 867 27.09 29.05 -25.95
CA GLY A 867 27.48 27.74 -26.46
C GLY A 867 28.96 27.42 -26.21
N ASP A 868 29.87 28.35 -26.52
CA ASP A 868 31.30 28.21 -26.21
C ASP A 868 31.54 28.02 -24.70
N THR A 869 30.79 28.74 -23.85
CA THR A 869 30.91 28.61 -22.38
C THR A 869 30.39 27.26 -21.90
N LEU A 870 29.31 26.75 -22.49
CA LEU A 870 28.75 25.42 -22.18
C LEU A 870 29.71 24.29 -22.54
N VAL A 871 30.48 24.41 -23.62
CA VAL A 871 31.56 23.46 -23.96
C VAL A 871 32.65 23.44 -22.88
N GLU A 872 33.00 24.61 -22.34
CA GLU A 872 33.96 24.70 -21.23
C GLU A 872 33.40 24.11 -19.92
N ILE A 873 32.09 24.24 -19.68
CA ILE A 873 31.39 23.61 -18.54
C ILE A 873 31.42 22.09 -18.70
N ASP A 874 31.07 21.57 -19.88
CA ASP A 874 31.10 20.12 -20.17
C ASP A 874 32.50 19.53 -19.95
N ALA A 875 33.54 20.25 -20.38
CA ALA A 875 34.93 19.85 -20.15
C ALA A 875 35.33 19.86 -18.66
N ALA A 876 34.80 20.79 -17.87
CA ALA A 876 35.04 20.85 -16.42
C ALA A 876 34.33 19.71 -15.68
N LEU A 877 33.06 19.44 -16.02
CA LEU A 877 32.30 18.32 -15.45
C LEU A 877 32.95 16.97 -15.77
N ALA A 878 33.40 16.77 -17.01
CA ALA A 878 34.14 15.57 -17.41
C ALA A 878 35.49 15.39 -16.68
N ALA A 879 36.03 16.47 -16.10
CA ALA A 879 37.24 16.46 -15.29
C ALA A 879 36.96 16.44 -13.77
N GLU A 880 35.70 16.28 -13.36
CA GLU A 880 35.22 16.35 -11.97
C GLU A 880 35.55 17.71 -11.27
N ASP A 881 35.75 18.78 -12.05
CA ASP A 881 35.99 20.14 -11.54
C ASP A 881 34.66 20.92 -11.41
N THR A 882 33.86 20.52 -10.42
CA THR A 882 32.54 21.13 -10.15
C THR A 882 32.65 22.61 -9.78
N THR A 883 33.75 23.05 -9.18
CA THR A 883 33.97 24.47 -8.84
C THR A 883 34.06 25.33 -10.10
N THR A 884 34.82 24.89 -11.10
CA THR A 884 34.91 25.60 -12.39
C THR A 884 33.59 25.55 -13.14
N ALA A 885 32.90 24.41 -13.15
CA ALA A 885 31.59 24.26 -13.79
C ALA A 885 30.56 25.25 -13.21
N LEU A 886 30.41 25.27 -11.88
CA LEU A 886 29.51 26.18 -11.17
C LEU A 886 29.83 27.65 -11.46
N SER A 887 31.11 28.04 -11.35
CA SER A 887 31.52 29.43 -11.63
C SER A 887 31.22 29.89 -13.06
N LYS A 888 31.23 28.97 -14.04
CA LYS A 888 30.90 29.29 -15.44
C LYS A 888 29.40 29.33 -15.70
N LEU A 889 28.61 28.49 -15.01
CA LEU A 889 27.15 28.58 -15.04
C LEU A 889 26.69 29.89 -14.41
N ASP A 890 27.25 30.29 -13.27
CA ASP A 890 27.01 31.60 -12.64
C ASP A 890 27.32 32.74 -13.61
N PHE A 891 28.43 32.63 -14.35
CA PHE A 891 28.77 33.60 -15.39
C PHE A 891 27.69 33.68 -16.49
N ILE A 892 27.11 32.56 -16.92
CA ILE A 892 25.98 32.58 -17.87
C ILE A 892 24.81 33.36 -17.25
N VAL A 893 24.39 33.02 -16.02
CA VAL A 893 23.29 33.69 -15.31
C VAL A 893 23.52 35.21 -15.22
N GLU A 894 24.72 35.64 -14.82
CA GLU A 894 25.08 37.06 -14.72
C GLU A 894 25.11 37.79 -16.07
N GLN A 895 25.50 37.10 -17.16
CA GLN A 895 25.68 37.72 -18.47
C GLN A 895 24.45 37.69 -19.36
N VAL A 896 23.48 36.81 -19.10
CA VAL A 896 22.23 36.74 -19.89
C VAL A 896 21.53 38.10 -20.02
N PRO A 897 21.29 38.89 -18.94
CA PRO A 897 20.66 40.21 -19.08
C PRO A 897 21.45 41.19 -19.96
N ASN A 898 22.77 40.99 -20.07
CA ASN A 898 23.65 41.83 -20.89
C ASN A 898 23.69 41.42 -22.35
N ARG A 899 23.36 40.16 -22.68
CA ARG A 899 23.48 39.55 -24.01
C ARG A 899 22.13 39.31 -24.68
N ILE A 900 21.07 39.05 -23.90
CA ILE A 900 19.68 38.91 -24.35
C ILE A 900 18.90 40.10 -23.77
N ARG A 901 18.92 41.23 -24.49
CA ARG A 901 18.34 42.50 -23.99
C ARG A 901 16.92 42.78 -24.46
N THR A 902 16.50 42.11 -25.52
CA THR A 902 15.29 42.45 -26.29
C THR A 902 14.12 41.53 -26.04
N ASP A 903 14.36 40.39 -25.39
CA ASP A 903 13.37 39.36 -25.09
C ASP A 903 13.60 38.92 -23.63
N ALA A 904 12.79 39.44 -22.72
CA ALA A 904 12.94 39.19 -21.29
C ALA A 904 12.57 37.74 -20.93
N ASP A 905 11.65 37.15 -21.67
CA ASP A 905 11.18 35.78 -21.45
C ASP A 905 12.26 34.78 -21.89
N ALA A 906 12.92 35.03 -23.03
CA ALA A 906 14.07 34.24 -23.48
C ALA A 906 15.25 34.36 -22.51
N ALA A 907 15.49 35.55 -21.95
CA ALA A 907 16.50 35.74 -20.91
C ALA A 907 16.15 34.94 -19.64
N ALA A 908 14.89 34.97 -19.19
CA ALA A 908 14.42 34.22 -18.04
C ALA A 908 14.56 32.70 -18.24
N LEU A 909 14.22 32.18 -19.42
CA LEU A 909 14.37 30.75 -19.76
C LEU A 909 15.83 30.27 -19.66
N VAL A 910 16.78 31.02 -20.23
CA VAL A 910 18.20 30.65 -20.20
C VAL A 910 18.75 30.73 -18.77
N ILE A 911 18.35 31.75 -17.99
CA ILE A 911 18.73 31.87 -16.58
C ILE A 911 18.20 30.67 -15.78
N ARG A 912 16.90 30.39 -15.89
CA ARG A 912 16.25 29.25 -15.23
C ARG A 912 16.97 27.94 -15.54
N ALA A 913 17.28 27.70 -16.82
CA ALA A 913 17.93 26.46 -17.23
C ALA A 913 19.37 26.34 -16.67
N ALA A 914 20.12 27.46 -16.60
CA ALA A 914 21.44 27.48 -15.97
C ALA A 914 21.36 27.28 -14.45
N GLU A 915 20.41 27.91 -13.77
CA GLU A 915 20.14 27.74 -12.32
C GLU A 915 19.72 26.31 -11.98
N ALA A 916 18.94 25.66 -12.85
CA ALA A 916 18.57 24.26 -12.70
C ALA A 916 19.79 23.33 -12.71
N VAL A 917 20.72 23.52 -13.67
CA VAL A 917 21.96 22.73 -13.72
C VAL A 917 22.88 23.04 -12.52
N ILE A 918 22.90 24.29 -12.04
CA ILE A 918 23.63 24.65 -10.81
C ILE A 918 23.07 23.87 -9.61
N ALA A 919 21.75 23.88 -9.43
CA ALA A 919 21.08 23.19 -8.32
C ALA A 919 21.33 21.68 -8.37
N ASP A 920 21.22 21.06 -9.55
CA ASP A 920 21.48 19.63 -9.76
C ASP A 920 22.92 19.24 -9.38
N ILE A 921 23.91 20.04 -9.80
CA ILE A 921 25.32 19.81 -9.41
C ILE A 921 25.48 19.94 -7.88
N GLN A 922 24.82 20.91 -7.25
CA GLN A 922 24.92 21.13 -5.81
C GLN A 922 24.25 20.02 -4.99
N GLN A 923 23.13 19.48 -5.47
CA GLN A 923 22.39 18.38 -4.83
C GLN A 923 23.20 17.08 -4.77
N ARG A 924 24.07 16.86 -5.76
CA ARG A 924 24.95 15.68 -5.85
C ARG A 924 26.24 15.78 -5.01
N LEU A 925 26.56 16.95 -4.44
CA LEU A 925 27.73 17.17 -3.55
C LEU A 925 27.40 16.81 -2.09
#